data_AF-A0A4R6C0M4-F1
#
_entry.id   AF-A0A4R6C0M4-F1
#
_cell.length_a   1.000
_cell.length_b   1.000
_cell.length_c   1.000
_cell.angle_alpha   90.00
_cell.angle_beta   90.00
_cell.angle_gamma   90.00
#
_symmetry.space_group_name_H-M   'P 1'
#
loop_
_entity.id
_entity.type
_entity.pdbx_description
1 polymer ?
#
loop_
_entity_poly.entity_id
_entity_poly.type
_entity_poly.pdbx_seq_one_letter_code
_entity_poly.pdbx_strand_id
1 'polypeptide(L)'
;MRITELLTQSTIAMDLNASTKNTVIDELVETLWQAGKLNDKEAYREAIHAREAQSTTGIGEGIAIPHAKTDAVKIPAIAFGKSKPGVDYESLDGTPAHLFFMIAAPAGGAQTHLDALAKLSGILMNEEVRAQLLNANSKEEVLAIIDQNDESAAEVEEVVATPAPAADDNLILAVTACPTGIAHTYMAADSLKNKAAKMGVPIKVETNGSGGVKNKLTEDEIRRAKGIIVAADVNVDTARFDGKNVVMVPVADGIKRPEELINMAQDDSRPKFAASNKARTTDSGEKKGFYKHLMSGVSNMLPFVIAGGILIALSFFWGIKSSDPTNAQYNEFAAALNTIGGGKGAFGLMIPILAGFIALSIADRPALAPGMVGGLMAVQGGSGFLGGLIAGFLAGYLVKGLKALFSVLPPALEGIKPTLLYPVLGVGLTGLIMYYLINPPAKWLNDLLTTTLNNMNGTNIILLGLVLGGMMAIDMGGPFNKAAYAFGLAAIDAGNYAPITAAMIGGMVPPLAIALAMIIFRRKFTKVQRGSTVSNAVMGASFITEGAIPFAAADPLRVIPSMIAGSATAGALAMAFGCRVPAPHGGMFVIWLDKTHWPMFLLALAIGTIVSALIYGFIKPKLTEEERQAEIAME
;
A
#
# COMPACT_ATOMS: atom_id res chain seq x y z
N MET A 1 5.70 -13.59 32.50
CA MET A 1 6.90 -13.00 33.09
C MET A 1 6.47 -11.78 33.87
N ARG A 2 6.67 -11.79 35.19
CA ARG A 2 6.50 -10.60 36.04
C ARG A 2 7.80 -9.80 36.08
N ILE A 3 7.71 -8.46 36.16
CA ILE A 3 8.86 -7.58 36.34
C ILE A 3 9.58 -7.89 37.66
N THR A 4 8.85 -8.31 38.68
CA THR A 4 9.38 -8.76 39.98
C THR A 4 10.22 -10.04 39.90
N GLU A 5 10.20 -10.78 38.79
CA GLU A 5 11.15 -11.88 38.54
C GLU A 5 12.56 -11.36 38.17
N LEU A 6 12.67 -10.12 37.67
CA LEU A 6 13.93 -9.48 37.26
C LEU A 6 14.38 -8.35 38.19
N LEU A 7 13.43 -7.63 38.78
CA LEU A 7 13.65 -6.56 39.74
C LEU A 7 13.53 -7.15 41.15
N THR A 8 14.61 -7.08 41.92
CA THR A 8 14.68 -7.64 43.28
C THR A 8 15.18 -6.59 44.26
N GLN A 9 15.02 -6.83 45.56
CA GLN A 9 15.56 -5.91 46.58
C GLN A 9 17.06 -5.65 46.43
N SER A 10 17.81 -6.67 45.99
CA SER A 10 19.26 -6.56 45.75
C SER A 10 19.61 -5.65 44.56
N THR A 11 18.67 -5.41 43.64
CA THR A 11 18.87 -4.58 42.44
C THR A 11 18.19 -3.21 42.54
N ILE A 12 17.79 -2.79 43.74
CA ILE A 12 17.16 -1.48 43.99
C ILE A 12 18.12 -0.54 44.73
N ALA A 13 18.33 0.65 44.15
CA ALA A 13 18.98 1.81 44.75
C ALA A 13 17.94 2.90 45.05
N MET A 14 17.56 3.08 46.33
CA MET A 14 16.44 3.96 46.72
C MET A 14 16.72 5.45 46.53
N ASP A 15 17.99 5.86 46.65
CA ASP A 15 18.43 7.23 46.44
C ASP A 15 19.78 7.20 45.73
N LEU A 16 19.80 7.62 44.46
CA LEU A 16 21.02 7.79 43.68
C LEU A 16 21.73 9.09 44.09
N ASN A 17 23.06 9.03 44.21
CA ASN A 17 23.89 10.23 44.45
C ASN A 17 24.34 10.90 43.14
N ALA A 18 24.12 10.21 42.03
CA ALA A 18 24.47 10.64 40.69
C ALA A 18 23.78 11.96 40.29
N SER A 19 24.56 12.86 39.69
CA SER A 19 24.11 14.16 39.19
C SER A 19 24.26 14.31 37.67
N THR A 20 24.78 13.29 37.00
CA THR A 20 24.96 13.26 35.54
C THR A 20 24.55 11.92 34.97
N LYS A 21 24.17 11.90 33.69
CA LYS A 21 23.84 10.67 32.94
C LYS A 21 24.85 9.53 33.13
N ASN A 22 26.14 9.82 33.03
CA ASN A 22 27.20 8.80 33.18
C ASN A 22 27.32 8.29 34.62
N THR A 23 27.19 9.16 35.62
CA THR A 23 27.23 8.72 37.02
C THR A 23 26.02 7.88 37.41
N VAL A 24 24.84 8.13 36.82
CA VAL A 24 23.66 7.26 36.96
C VAL A 24 23.92 5.88 36.38
N ILE A 25 24.51 5.81 35.18
CA ILE A 25 24.87 4.53 34.54
C ILE A 25 25.84 3.78 35.45
N ASP A 26 26.88 4.44 35.96
CA ASP A 26 27.89 3.83 36.83
C ASP A 26 27.28 3.26 38.12
N GLU A 27 26.38 3.99 38.79
CA GLU A 27 25.72 3.53 40.03
C GLU A 27 24.77 2.34 39.77
N LEU A 28 24.04 2.34 38.66
CA LEU A 28 23.13 1.25 38.30
C LEU A 28 23.88 -0.01 37.85
N VAL A 29 25.00 0.14 37.13
CA VAL A 29 25.91 -0.96 36.80
C VAL A 29 26.52 -1.56 38.07
N GLU A 30 26.96 -0.72 39.01
CA GLU A 30 27.47 -1.18 40.31
C GLU A 30 26.39 -1.94 41.10
N THR A 31 25.15 -1.45 41.08
CA THR A 31 24.00 -2.12 41.71
C THR A 31 23.80 -3.53 41.16
N LEU A 32 23.88 -3.70 39.84
CA LEU A 32 23.77 -5.03 39.19
C LEU A 32 24.99 -5.93 39.48
N TRP A 33 26.17 -5.36 39.56
CA TRP A 33 27.41 -6.06 39.91
C TRP A 33 27.35 -6.62 41.34
N GLN A 34 27.01 -5.78 42.33
CA GLN A 34 26.89 -6.19 43.73
C GLN A 34 25.78 -7.23 43.95
N ALA A 35 24.72 -7.18 43.14
CA ALA A 35 23.66 -8.19 43.12
C ALA A 35 24.04 -9.51 42.41
N GLY A 36 25.28 -9.63 41.91
CA GLY A 36 25.80 -10.84 41.25
C GLY A 36 25.16 -11.16 39.90
N LYS A 37 24.59 -10.15 39.22
CA LYS A 37 23.86 -10.31 37.95
C LYS A 37 24.77 -10.26 36.72
N LEU A 38 25.94 -9.65 36.86
CA LEU A 38 26.93 -9.48 35.80
C LEU A 38 28.11 -10.44 36.01
N ASN A 39 28.70 -10.95 34.93
CA ASN A 39 29.97 -11.68 34.94
C ASN A 39 31.14 -10.80 34.49
N ASP A 40 30.87 -9.67 33.82
CA ASP A 40 31.87 -8.67 33.46
C ASP A 40 31.28 -7.26 33.62
N LYS A 41 31.75 -6.51 34.62
CA LYS A 41 31.22 -5.18 34.95
C LYS A 41 31.54 -4.15 33.86
N GLU A 42 32.81 -4.09 33.43
CA GLU A 42 33.27 -3.05 32.50
C GLU A 42 32.70 -3.29 31.10
N ALA A 43 32.65 -4.55 30.64
CA ALA A 43 32.04 -4.85 29.35
C ALA A 43 30.53 -4.52 29.31
N TYR A 44 29.80 -4.71 30.41
CA TYR A 44 28.39 -4.30 30.49
C TYR A 44 28.23 -2.77 30.49
N ARG A 45 29.09 -2.06 31.22
CA ARG A 45 29.14 -0.60 31.24
C ARG A 45 29.38 -0.02 29.84
N GLU A 46 30.38 -0.53 29.13
CA GLU A 46 30.67 -0.12 27.75
C GLU A 46 29.49 -0.39 26.81
N ALA A 47 28.81 -1.53 26.96
CA ALA A 47 27.64 -1.86 26.16
C ALA A 47 26.47 -0.87 26.37
N ILE A 48 26.26 -0.40 27.59
CA ILE A 48 25.27 0.65 27.90
C ILE A 48 25.67 1.97 27.24
N HIS A 49 26.93 2.40 27.39
CA HIS A 49 27.39 3.64 26.74
C HIS A 49 27.29 3.58 25.21
N ALA A 50 27.65 2.44 24.61
CA ALA A 50 27.49 2.22 23.17
C ALA A 50 26.02 2.31 22.73
N ARG A 51 25.08 1.83 23.57
CA ARG A 51 23.65 1.97 23.32
C ARG A 51 23.17 3.41 23.45
N GLU A 52 23.60 4.14 24.49
CA GLU A 52 23.26 5.56 24.68
C GLU A 52 23.79 6.44 23.55
N ALA A 53 24.97 6.15 23.02
CA ALA A 53 25.57 6.89 21.91
C ALA A 53 24.75 6.82 20.60
N GLN A 54 23.93 5.77 20.43
CA GLN A 54 23.02 5.67 19.28
C GLN A 54 21.81 6.60 19.42
N SER A 55 21.26 6.66 20.63
CA SER A 55 20.13 7.53 21.00
C SER A 55 19.91 7.41 22.51
N THR A 56 19.56 8.54 23.14
CA THR A 56 19.19 8.60 24.56
C THR A 56 18.12 7.57 24.93
N THR A 57 18.25 6.96 26.10
CA THR A 57 17.18 6.13 26.69
C THR A 57 16.35 6.88 27.75
N GLY A 58 16.54 8.18 27.89
CA GLY A 58 15.62 9.06 28.60
C GLY A 58 14.32 9.20 27.79
N ILE A 59 13.30 8.45 28.15
CA ILE A 59 12.04 8.39 27.38
C ILE A 59 11.12 9.59 27.63
N GLY A 60 11.42 10.41 28.64
CA GLY A 60 10.62 11.55 29.10
C GLY A 60 9.73 11.21 30.29
N GLU A 61 8.92 12.17 30.72
CA GLU A 61 8.01 12.04 31.89
C GLU A 61 8.75 11.65 33.18
N GLY A 62 10.00 12.12 33.32
CA GLY A 62 10.85 11.80 34.47
C GLY A 62 11.44 10.39 34.47
N ILE A 63 11.48 9.67 33.34
CA ILE A 63 11.97 8.28 33.26
C ILE A 63 13.16 8.13 32.30
N ALA A 64 14.13 7.32 32.71
CA ALA A 64 15.13 6.75 31.81
C ALA A 64 15.21 5.21 31.96
N ILE A 65 15.35 4.50 30.84
CA ILE A 65 15.43 3.03 30.81
C ILE A 65 16.70 2.57 30.07
N PRO A 66 17.90 2.73 30.67
CA PRO A 66 19.15 2.30 30.04
C PRO A 66 19.17 0.79 29.87
N HIS A 67 19.59 0.27 28.72
CA HIS A 67 19.49 -1.15 28.48
C HIS A 67 20.53 -1.68 27.52
N ALA A 68 21.05 -2.89 27.77
CA ALA A 68 22.01 -3.52 26.88
C ALA A 68 21.83 -5.04 26.84
N LYS A 69 22.08 -5.60 25.66
CA LYS A 69 22.14 -7.03 25.43
C LYS A 69 23.59 -7.43 25.14
N THR A 70 24.21 -8.22 26.02
CA THR A 70 25.64 -8.56 25.96
C THR A 70 25.96 -9.86 26.72
N ASP A 71 27.09 -10.49 26.40
CA ASP A 71 27.61 -11.68 27.10
C ASP A 71 28.16 -11.37 28.50
N ALA A 72 28.24 -10.08 28.84
CA ALA A 72 28.63 -9.56 30.15
C ALA A 72 27.54 -9.66 31.24
N VAL A 73 26.37 -10.19 30.87
CA VAL A 73 25.25 -10.46 31.80
C VAL A 73 25.15 -11.95 32.09
N LYS A 74 25.28 -12.30 33.38
CA LYS A 74 25.17 -13.68 33.88
C LYS A 74 23.71 -14.11 34.06
N ILE A 75 22.89 -13.24 34.63
CA ILE A 75 21.46 -13.49 34.92
C ILE A 75 20.68 -12.25 34.48
N PRO A 76 19.61 -12.40 33.67
CA PRO A 76 18.74 -11.28 33.32
C PRO A 76 18.24 -10.56 34.57
N ALA A 77 18.31 -9.22 34.58
CA ALA A 77 17.93 -8.43 35.74
C ALA A 77 17.52 -7.01 35.37
N ILE A 78 16.75 -6.38 36.25
CA ILE A 78 16.43 -4.95 36.20
C ILE A 78 17.00 -4.29 37.45
N ALA A 79 17.75 -3.20 37.26
CA ALA A 79 18.18 -2.31 38.31
C ALA A 79 17.23 -1.11 38.39
N PHE A 80 16.71 -0.79 39.58
CA PHE A 80 15.93 0.44 39.79
C PHE A 80 16.75 1.45 40.57
N GLY A 81 16.73 2.70 40.12
CA GLY A 81 17.32 3.84 40.80
C GLY A 81 16.32 4.98 40.87
N LYS A 82 16.36 5.75 41.97
CA LYS A 82 15.53 6.95 42.13
C LYS A 82 16.39 8.16 42.49
N SER A 83 16.13 9.29 41.84
CA SER A 83 16.72 10.60 42.17
C SER A 83 15.61 11.62 42.39
N LYS A 84 15.43 12.07 43.63
CA LYS A 84 14.48 13.15 43.97
C LYS A 84 14.78 14.48 43.27
N PRO A 85 16.03 14.99 43.21
CA PRO A 85 16.31 16.23 42.47
C PRO A 85 16.17 16.06 40.95
N GLY A 86 16.23 14.82 40.46
CA GLY A 86 16.27 14.53 39.03
C GLY A 86 17.67 14.71 38.44
N VAL A 87 17.94 14.04 37.34
CA VAL A 87 19.22 14.12 36.61
C VAL A 87 18.91 14.46 35.17
N ASP A 88 19.64 15.43 34.60
CA ASP A 88 19.62 15.64 33.16
C ASP A 88 20.22 14.40 32.47
N TYR A 89 19.32 13.59 31.91
CA TYR A 89 19.63 12.36 31.21
C TYR A 89 19.56 12.54 29.69
N GLU A 90 19.46 13.78 29.21
CA GLU A 90 19.19 14.10 27.81
C GLU A 90 17.87 13.45 27.36
N SER A 91 16.82 13.56 28.19
CA SER A 91 15.51 12.96 27.89
C SER A 91 14.89 13.53 26.62
N LEU A 92 14.11 12.73 25.90
CA LEU A 92 13.47 13.11 24.63
C LEU A 92 12.51 14.31 24.74
N ASP A 93 11.99 14.59 25.93
CA ASP A 93 11.11 15.72 26.24
C ASP A 93 11.87 16.92 26.85
N GLY A 94 13.18 16.80 27.05
CA GLY A 94 14.04 17.81 27.68
C GLY A 94 13.87 17.93 29.20
N THR A 95 13.13 17.03 29.86
CA THR A 95 12.93 17.08 31.32
C THR A 95 13.92 16.17 32.07
N PRO A 96 14.32 16.53 33.31
CA PRO A 96 15.17 15.66 34.14
C PRO A 96 14.51 14.31 34.43
N ALA A 97 15.28 13.22 34.38
CA ALA A 97 14.82 11.90 34.78
C ALA A 97 14.95 11.72 36.30
N HIS A 98 13.91 11.19 36.94
CA HIS A 98 13.85 10.90 38.37
C HIS A 98 13.84 9.40 38.66
N LEU A 99 13.28 8.60 37.76
CA LEU A 99 13.15 7.15 37.89
C LEU A 99 13.99 6.47 36.81
N PHE A 100 14.86 5.56 37.23
CA PHE A 100 15.79 4.89 36.34
C PHE A 100 15.59 3.39 36.42
N PHE A 101 15.44 2.75 35.26
CA PHE A 101 15.29 1.31 35.17
C PHE A 101 16.29 0.71 34.19
N MET A 102 17.42 0.22 34.71
CA MET A 102 18.46 -0.38 33.88
C MET A 102 18.17 -1.85 33.58
N ILE A 103 18.04 -2.23 32.32
CA ILE A 103 17.75 -3.62 31.90
C ILE A 103 19.03 -4.32 31.42
N ALA A 104 19.44 -5.37 32.13
CA ALA A 104 20.57 -6.23 31.79
C ALA A 104 20.10 -7.55 31.17
N ALA A 105 20.51 -7.82 29.92
CA ALA A 105 20.11 -9.03 29.20
C ALA A 105 21.31 -9.81 28.60
N PRO A 106 21.37 -11.15 28.76
CA PRO A 106 22.39 -11.99 28.11
C PRO A 106 22.24 -12.04 26.58
N ALA A 107 23.34 -12.19 25.83
CA ALA A 107 23.30 -12.23 24.36
C ALA A 107 22.52 -13.45 23.79
N GLY A 108 22.59 -14.60 24.48
CA GLY A 108 21.88 -15.84 24.12
C GLY A 108 20.43 -15.94 24.59
N GLY A 109 19.94 -15.00 25.41
CA GLY A 109 18.56 -15.00 25.90
C GLY A 109 17.57 -14.63 24.79
N ALA A 110 16.52 -15.46 24.61
CA ALA A 110 15.32 -15.11 23.85
C ALA A 110 14.74 -13.78 24.35
N GLN A 111 13.94 -13.08 23.52
CA GLN A 111 13.14 -11.84 23.65
C GLN A 111 12.89 -11.12 25.01
N THR A 112 13.20 -11.72 26.15
CA THR A 112 13.07 -11.25 27.54
C THR A 112 13.47 -9.79 27.79
N HIS A 113 14.51 -9.28 27.13
CA HIS A 113 14.85 -7.85 27.18
C HIS A 113 13.73 -6.94 26.65
N LEU A 114 13.21 -7.26 25.46
CA LEU A 114 12.16 -6.46 24.82
C LEU A 114 10.81 -6.63 25.52
N ASP A 115 10.52 -7.82 26.03
CA ASP A 115 9.31 -8.09 26.81
C ASP A 115 9.34 -7.34 28.15
N ALA A 116 10.47 -7.37 28.86
CA ALA A 116 10.69 -6.58 30.07
C ALA A 116 10.59 -5.08 29.79
N LEU A 117 11.20 -4.60 28.70
CA LEU A 117 11.12 -3.21 28.29
C LEU A 117 9.68 -2.78 27.97
N ALA A 118 8.94 -3.57 27.19
CA ALA A 118 7.56 -3.26 26.79
C ALA A 118 6.62 -3.24 28.00
N LYS A 119 6.74 -4.25 28.86
CA LYS A 119 5.91 -4.36 30.06
C LYS A 119 6.22 -3.27 31.09
N LEU A 120 7.51 -3.03 31.36
CA LEU A 120 7.94 -1.98 32.26
C LEU A 120 7.54 -0.60 31.74
N SER A 121 7.70 -0.35 30.44
CA SER A 121 7.24 0.90 29.82
C SER A 121 5.72 1.06 29.96
N GLY A 122 4.94 -0.02 29.77
CA GLY A 122 3.48 -0.01 29.96
C GLY A 122 3.06 0.35 31.39
N ILE A 123 3.73 -0.23 32.40
CA ILE A 123 3.52 0.10 33.81
C ILE A 123 3.86 1.57 34.07
N LEU A 124 5.01 2.03 33.57
CA LEU A 124 5.53 3.37 33.80
C LEU A 124 4.79 4.46 33.02
N MET A 125 3.99 4.13 32.01
CA MET A 125 3.06 5.07 31.37
C MET A 125 1.95 5.55 32.33
N ASN A 126 1.67 4.80 33.40
CA ASN A 126 0.72 5.23 34.42
C ASN A 126 1.35 6.29 35.34
N GLU A 127 0.85 7.53 35.27
CA GLU A 127 1.31 8.66 36.09
C GLU A 127 1.17 8.39 37.59
N GLU A 128 0.11 7.70 38.01
CA GLU A 128 -0.09 7.33 39.41
C GLU A 128 1.01 6.39 39.90
N VAL A 129 1.42 5.44 39.06
CA VAL A 129 2.54 4.54 39.35
C VAL A 129 3.85 5.30 39.43
N ARG A 130 4.11 6.25 38.52
CA ARG A 130 5.31 7.10 38.60
C ARG A 130 5.33 7.91 39.89
N ALA A 131 4.20 8.51 40.27
CA ALA A 131 4.06 9.28 41.50
C ALA A 131 4.26 8.40 42.75
N GLN A 132 3.71 7.19 42.77
CA GLN A 132 3.92 6.22 43.85
C GLN A 132 5.38 5.81 43.94
N LEU A 133 6.04 5.47 42.83
CA LEU A 133 7.46 5.09 42.79
C LEU A 133 8.38 6.23 43.26
N LEU A 134 8.08 7.47 42.88
CA LEU A 134 8.85 8.65 43.31
C LEU A 134 8.75 8.86 44.83
N ASN A 135 7.56 8.63 45.40
CA ASN A 135 7.29 8.80 46.82
C ASN A 135 7.58 7.56 47.68
N ALA A 136 7.90 6.41 47.07
CA ALA A 136 8.19 5.17 47.77
C ALA A 136 9.39 5.33 48.73
N ASN A 137 9.26 4.86 49.97
CA ASN A 137 10.23 5.03 51.05
C ASN A 137 11.02 3.76 51.36
N SER A 138 10.66 2.62 50.76
CA SER A 138 11.38 1.36 50.93
C SER A 138 11.47 0.55 49.65
N LYS A 139 12.41 -0.42 49.61
CA LYS A 139 12.58 -1.33 48.48
C LYS A 139 11.37 -2.24 48.30
N GLU A 140 10.76 -2.63 49.42
CA GLU A 140 9.54 -3.44 49.48
C GLU A 140 8.36 -2.70 48.84
N GLU A 141 8.22 -1.41 49.11
CA GLU A 141 7.17 -0.56 48.55
C GLU A 141 7.32 -0.43 47.02
N VAL A 142 8.55 -0.22 46.52
CA VAL A 142 8.84 -0.23 45.08
C VAL A 142 8.42 -1.54 44.43
N LEU A 143 8.78 -2.68 45.02
CA LEU A 143 8.40 -3.99 44.48
C LEU A 143 6.88 -4.20 44.51
N ALA A 144 6.21 -3.79 45.59
CA ALA A 144 4.76 -3.92 45.72
C ALA A 144 4.02 -3.07 44.67
N ILE A 145 4.45 -1.83 44.43
CA ILE A 145 3.88 -0.95 43.40
C ILE A 145 4.02 -1.59 42.02
N ILE A 146 5.21 -2.11 41.70
CA ILE A 146 5.45 -2.76 40.41
C ILE A 146 4.60 -4.03 40.27
N ASP A 147 4.54 -4.90 41.29
CA ASP A 147 3.79 -6.16 41.24
C ASP A 147 2.28 -5.95 41.08
N GLN A 148 1.70 -4.96 41.79
CA GLN A 148 0.27 -4.63 41.67
C GLN A 148 -0.12 -4.14 40.28
N ASN A 149 0.80 -3.44 39.60
CA ASN A 149 0.57 -2.91 38.26
C ASN A 149 1.05 -3.85 37.15
N ASP A 150 1.63 -5.00 37.53
CA ASP A 150 2.05 -6.06 36.61
C ASP A 150 0.84 -6.90 36.12
N GLU A 151 -0.23 -7.00 36.93
CA GLU A 151 -1.49 -7.73 36.65
C GLU A 151 -2.49 -6.94 35.79
N SER A 152 -2.65 -5.63 36.04
CA SER A 152 -3.67 -4.80 35.37
C SER A 152 -3.45 -4.56 33.88
N ALA A 153 -2.24 -4.82 33.37
CA ALA A 153 -1.93 -4.75 31.94
C ALA A 153 -2.43 -5.98 31.15
N ALA A 154 -2.76 -7.09 31.81
CA ALA A 154 -3.23 -8.32 31.16
C ALA A 154 -4.77 -8.41 31.04
N GLU A 155 -5.52 -7.66 31.85
CA GLU A 155 -6.99 -7.72 31.90
C GLU A 155 -7.70 -6.72 30.96
N VAL A 156 -6.97 -5.88 30.22
CA VAL A 156 -7.57 -4.91 29.27
C VAL A 156 -7.89 -5.54 27.90
N GLU A 157 -7.48 -6.79 27.65
CA GLU A 157 -7.69 -7.46 26.34
C GLU A 157 -9.05 -8.18 26.19
N GLU A 158 -9.82 -8.42 27.25
CA GLU A 158 -11.16 -9.01 27.15
C GLU A 158 -12.17 -8.28 28.05
N VAL A 159 -13.40 -8.09 27.52
CA VAL A 159 -14.58 -7.38 28.10
C VAL A 159 -14.46 -5.83 27.99
N VAL A 160 -15.22 -5.12 27.14
CA VAL A 160 -16.69 -5.11 27.01
C VAL A 160 -17.11 -4.90 25.55
N ALA A 161 -17.63 -5.94 24.91
CA ALA A 161 -18.68 -5.80 23.91
C ALA A 161 -20.01 -5.67 24.67
N THR A 162 -20.49 -4.44 24.87
CA THR A 162 -21.88 -4.19 25.27
C THR A 162 -22.74 -4.12 24.00
N PRO A 163 -24.00 -4.57 24.04
CA PRO A 163 -24.93 -4.34 22.94
C PRO A 163 -25.08 -2.84 22.74
N ALA A 164 -25.14 -2.40 21.48
CA ALA A 164 -25.22 -1.00 21.10
C ALA A 164 -26.32 -0.23 21.88
N PRO A 165 -25.97 0.85 22.58
CA PRO A 165 -26.93 1.89 22.88
C PRO A 165 -27.16 2.75 21.62
N ALA A 166 -28.30 3.43 21.61
CA ALA A 166 -28.70 4.42 20.60
C ALA A 166 -27.61 5.48 20.34
N ALA A 167 -27.69 6.10 19.16
CA ALA A 167 -26.83 7.18 18.63
C ALA A 167 -25.99 7.91 19.71
N ASP A 168 -24.72 7.52 19.82
CA ASP A 168 -23.78 8.16 20.74
C ASP A 168 -22.99 9.22 19.95
N ASP A 169 -23.36 10.48 20.14
CA ASP A 169 -22.83 11.66 19.42
C ASP A 169 -21.35 11.95 19.73
N ASN A 170 -20.68 11.14 20.56
CA ASN A 170 -19.31 11.34 21.03
C ASN A 170 -18.29 10.27 20.62
N LEU A 171 -18.62 9.36 19.69
CA LEU A 171 -17.67 8.33 19.21
C LEU A 171 -16.48 8.95 18.46
N ILE A 172 -15.27 8.72 18.96
CA ILE A 172 -14.02 9.05 18.27
C ILE A 172 -13.49 7.82 17.54
N LEU A 173 -13.01 8.01 16.31
CA LEU A 173 -12.29 6.96 15.59
C LEU A 173 -10.83 7.34 15.47
N ALA A 174 -9.94 6.36 15.39
CA ALA A 174 -8.55 6.60 15.09
C ALA A 174 -7.98 5.60 14.09
N VAL A 175 -6.99 6.04 13.31
CA VAL A 175 -6.16 5.21 12.43
C VAL A 175 -4.70 5.43 12.81
N THR A 176 -3.99 4.34 13.06
CA THR A 176 -2.55 4.37 13.39
C THR A 176 -1.75 3.65 12.32
N ALA A 177 -0.64 4.24 11.87
CA ALA A 177 0.20 3.61 10.85
C ALA A 177 1.66 4.12 10.89
N CYS A 178 2.64 3.22 10.90
CA CYS A 178 4.05 3.58 10.73
C CYS A 178 4.70 2.73 9.63
N PRO A 179 5.85 3.15 9.05
CA PRO A 179 6.45 2.48 7.89
C PRO A 179 6.72 0.99 8.15
N THR A 180 7.28 0.69 9.33
CA THR A 180 7.58 -0.69 9.76
C THR A 180 6.35 -1.42 10.29
N GLY A 181 5.37 -0.72 10.84
CA GLY A 181 4.12 -1.29 11.34
C GLY A 181 4.29 -2.24 12.55
N ILE A 182 5.41 -2.16 13.29
CA ILE A 182 5.72 -3.11 14.38
C ILE A 182 5.48 -2.51 15.76
N ALA A 183 6.15 -1.43 16.14
CA ALA A 183 6.06 -0.87 17.50
C ALA A 183 5.14 0.36 17.55
N HIS A 184 5.54 1.45 16.87
CA HIS A 184 4.85 2.73 17.00
C HIS A 184 3.37 2.70 16.58
N THR A 185 2.99 1.84 15.63
CA THR A 185 1.58 1.67 15.25
C THR A 185 0.72 1.17 16.41
N TYR A 186 1.15 0.10 17.09
CA TYR A 186 0.38 -0.47 18.20
C TYR A 186 0.49 0.40 19.46
N MET A 187 1.68 0.95 19.74
CA MET A 187 1.87 1.90 20.85
C MET A 187 0.96 3.13 20.73
N ALA A 188 0.85 3.73 19.54
CA ALA A 188 -0.04 4.87 19.33
C ALA A 188 -1.51 4.47 19.54
N ALA A 189 -1.89 3.26 19.13
CA ALA A 189 -3.24 2.78 19.30
C ALA A 189 -3.59 2.55 20.78
N ASP A 190 -2.67 1.97 21.54
CA ASP A 190 -2.87 1.71 22.96
C ASP A 190 -2.84 3.02 23.76
N SER A 191 -1.93 3.95 23.45
CA SER A 191 -1.93 5.30 24.05
C SER A 191 -3.27 6.03 23.84
N LEU A 192 -3.82 6.00 22.63
CA LEU A 192 -5.11 6.61 22.31
C LEU A 192 -6.28 5.93 23.04
N LYS A 193 -6.33 4.59 23.07
CA LYS A 193 -7.36 3.83 23.80
C LYS A 193 -7.31 4.10 25.30
N ASN A 194 -6.12 4.01 25.89
CA ASN A 194 -5.94 4.19 27.32
C ASN A 194 -6.31 5.61 27.77
N LYS A 195 -5.95 6.62 26.98
CA LYS A 195 -6.32 8.01 27.30
C LYS A 195 -7.82 8.26 27.10
N ALA A 196 -8.42 7.75 26.03
CA ALA A 196 -9.86 7.88 25.80
C ALA A 196 -10.68 7.22 26.93
N ALA A 197 -10.26 6.04 27.39
CA ALA A 197 -10.89 5.37 28.53
C ALA A 197 -10.84 6.23 29.81
N LYS A 198 -9.70 6.86 30.10
CA LYS A 198 -9.56 7.81 31.22
C LYS A 198 -10.45 9.05 31.09
N MET A 199 -10.69 9.50 29.87
CA MET A 199 -11.56 10.65 29.57
C MET A 199 -13.05 10.27 29.49
N GLY A 200 -13.41 8.99 29.60
CA GLY A 200 -14.78 8.50 29.38
C GLY A 200 -15.25 8.68 27.93
N VAL A 201 -14.32 8.75 26.97
CA VAL A 201 -14.62 8.96 25.55
C VAL A 201 -14.62 7.61 24.83
N PRO A 202 -15.70 7.22 24.15
CA PRO A 202 -15.71 6.00 23.35
C PRO A 202 -14.79 6.18 22.14
N ILE A 203 -13.79 5.30 22.02
CA ILE A 203 -12.85 5.29 20.89
C ILE A 203 -12.74 3.91 20.24
N LYS A 204 -12.62 3.88 18.91
CA LYS A 204 -12.19 2.69 18.16
C LYS A 204 -10.96 3.02 17.33
N VAL A 205 -9.92 2.19 17.43
CA VAL A 205 -8.65 2.40 16.72
C VAL A 205 -8.39 1.29 15.71
N GLU A 206 -8.28 1.67 14.43
CA GLU A 206 -7.77 0.84 13.34
C GLU A 206 -6.24 0.88 13.32
N THR A 207 -5.60 -0.29 13.33
CA THR A 207 -4.14 -0.41 13.32
C THR A 207 -3.66 -0.94 11.98
N ASN A 208 -2.86 -0.16 11.27
CA ASN A 208 -2.26 -0.54 9.99
C ASN A 208 -0.83 -1.03 10.21
N GLY A 209 -0.71 -2.20 10.83
CA GLY A 209 0.57 -2.79 11.23
C GLY A 209 1.20 -3.70 10.16
N SER A 210 2.37 -4.25 10.48
CA SER A 210 3.13 -5.20 9.64
C SER A 210 2.36 -6.49 9.35
N GLY A 211 1.49 -6.91 10.29
CA GLY A 211 0.57 -8.04 10.12
C GLY A 211 -0.63 -7.74 9.21
N GLY A 212 -0.82 -6.50 8.76
CA GLY A 212 -2.00 -6.03 8.03
C GLY A 212 -2.90 -5.14 8.88
N VAL A 213 -4.06 -4.78 8.32
CA VAL A 213 -5.05 -3.93 9.01
C VAL A 213 -5.83 -4.76 10.02
N LYS A 214 -5.81 -4.35 11.30
CA LYS A 214 -6.70 -4.90 12.36
C LYS A 214 -7.72 -3.84 12.79
N ASN A 215 -8.88 -4.27 13.28
CA ASN A 215 -9.97 -3.41 13.77
C ASN A 215 -10.47 -2.36 12.76
N LYS A 216 -10.57 -2.76 11.49
CA LYS A 216 -10.97 -1.87 10.40
C LYS A 216 -12.26 -1.08 10.71
N LEU A 217 -12.24 0.22 10.42
CA LEU A 217 -13.40 1.11 10.57
C LEU A 217 -14.44 0.85 9.49
N THR A 218 -15.70 0.76 9.88
CA THR A 218 -16.86 0.57 8.98
C THR A 218 -17.44 1.91 8.52
N GLU A 219 -18.17 1.93 7.41
CA GLU A 219 -18.81 3.17 6.91
C GLU A 219 -19.83 3.72 7.92
N ASP A 220 -20.58 2.85 8.60
CA ASP A 220 -21.53 3.27 9.63
C ASP A 220 -20.84 3.93 10.83
N GLU A 221 -19.71 3.37 11.30
CA GLU A 221 -18.88 3.96 12.35
C GLU A 221 -18.35 5.33 11.92
N ILE A 222 -17.82 5.44 10.71
CA ILE A 222 -17.32 6.71 10.17
C ILE A 222 -18.44 7.74 10.07
N ARG A 223 -19.63 7.33 9.62
CA ARG A 223 -20.79 8.21 9.50
C ARG A 223 -21.24 8.75 10.86
N ARG A 224 -21.23 7.93 11.93
CA ARG A 224 -21.61 8.35 13.30
C ARG A 224 -20.46 8.98 14.11
N ALA A 225 -19.23 8.92 13.63
CA ALA A 225 -18.09 9.46 14.35
C ALA A 225 -18.19 10.98 14.50
N LYS A 226 -17.90 11.44 15.72
CA LYS A 226 -17.75 12.84 16.11
C LYS A 226 -16.49 13.45 15.48
N GLY A 227 -15.39 12.73 15.56
CA GLY A 227 -14.14 13.08 14.91
C GLY A 227 -13.23 11.88 14.71
N ILE A 228 -12.20 12.08 13.89
CA ILE A 228 -11.29 11.03 13.43
C ILE A 228 -9.85 11.47 13.62
N ILE A 229 -9.06 10.67 14.32
CA ILE A 229 -7.62 10.89 14.49
C ILE A 229 -6.88 10.00 13.49
N VAL A 230 -5.95 10.58 12.74
CA VAL A 230 -5.07 9.86 11.84
C VAL A 230 -3.64 10.11 12.30
N ALA A 231 -3.11 9.19 13.11
CA ALA A 231 -1.75 9.20 13.59
C ALA A 231 -0.89 8.31 12.69
N ALA A 232 -0.34 8.89 11.62
CA ALA A 232 0.30 8.12 10.56
C ALA A 232 1.52 8.80 9.95
N ASP A 233 2.62 8.03 9.82
CA ASP A 233 3.83 8.43 9.08
C ASP A 233 3.86 7.85 7.64
N VAL A 234 2.74 7.25 7.21
CA VAL A 234 2.55 6.64 5.89
C VAL A 234 1.18 7.00 5.34
N ASN A 235 1.01 6.93 4.02
CA ASN A 235 -0.29 7.13 3.40
C ASN A 235 -1.31 6.09 3.89
N VAL A 236 -2.42 6.60 4.42
CA VAL A 236 -3.60 5.83 4.83
C VAL A 236 -4.80 6.28 4.00
N ASP A 237 -5.80 5.40 3.85
CA ASP A 237 -7.03 5.71 3.12
C ASP A 237 -7.88 6.72 3.90
N THR A 238 -7.66 8.00 3.61
CA THR A 238 -8.38 9.15 4.19
C THR A 238 -9.56 9.60 3.34
N ALA A 239 -9.74 9.06 2.13
CA ALA A 239 -10.82 9.47 1.22
C ALA A 239 -12.20 9.17 1.83
N ARG A 240 -12.31 8.08 2.59
CA ARG A 240 -13.50 7.71 3.35
C ARG A 240 -13.86 8.67 4.50
N PHE A 241 -13.03 9.65 4.82
CA PHE A 241 -13.26 10.63 5.89
C PHE A 241 -13.67 12.02 5.38
N ASP A 242 -14.06 12.13 4.10
CA ASP A 242 -14.54 13.38 3.50
C ASP A 242 -15.68 14.03 4.32
N GLY A 243 -15.56 15.32 4.59
CA GLY A 243 -16.55 16.09 5.35
C GLY A 243 -16.56 15.85 6.86
N LYS A 244 -15.60 15.10 7.42
CA LYS A 244 -15.45 14.86 8.87
C LYS A 244 -14.43 15.78 9.53
N ASN A 245 -14.50 15.92 10.85
CA ASN A 245 -13.42 16.52 11.63
C ASN A 245 -12.27 15.51 11.70
N VAL A 246 -11.16 15.79 11.02
CA VAL A 246 -10.00 14.89 10.93
C VAL A 246 -8.76 15.57 11.51
N VAL A 247 -8.10 14.89 12.44
CA VAL A 247 -6.83 15.32 13.06
C VAL A 247 -5.72 14.48 12.46
N MET A 248 -4.92 15.03 11.56
CA MET A 248 -3.77 14.31 10.96
C MET A 248 -2.48 14.72 11.64
N VAL A 249 -1.77 13.75 12.20
CA VAL A 249 -0.49 13.94 12.90
C VAL A 249 0.47 12.77 12.63
N PRO A 250 1.78 12.95 12.83
CA PRO A 250 2.73 11.84 12.86
C PRO A 250 2.32 10.75 13.86
N VAL A 251 2.70 9.50 13.61
CA VAL A 251 2.32 8.37 14.50
C VAL A 251 2.84 8.56 15.92
N ALA A 252 3.98 9.24 16.07
CA ALA A 252 4.61 9.53 17.35
C ALA A 252 3.72 10.43 18.24
N ASP A 253 2.92 11.31 17.65
CA ASP A 253 2.03 12.20 18.41
C ASP A 253 0.85 11.43 19.00
N GLY A 254 0.40 10.36 18.34
CA GLY A 254 -0.57 9.42 18.89
C GLY A 254 -0.08 8.75 20.18
N ILE A 255 1.24 8.68 20.38
CA ILE A 255 1.87 8.17 21.61
C ILE A 255 2.03 9.28 22.64
N LYS A 256 2.57 10.44 22.21
CA LYS A 256 3.02 11.53 23.10
C LYS A 256 1.91 12.43 23.62
N ARG A 257 0.87 12.67 22.81
CA ARG A 257 -0.18 13.67 23.11
C ARG A 257 -1.60 13.17 22.80
N PRO A 258 -1.99 11.96 23.25
CA PRO A 258 -3.29 11.38 22.90
C PRO A 258 -4.49 12.20 23.41
N GLU A 259 -4.36 12.90 24.54
CA GLU A 259 -5.42 13.73 25.12
C GLU A 259 -5.75 14.95 24.26
N GLU A 260 -4.70 15.65 23.82
CA GLU A 260 -4.82 16.78 22.89
C GLU A 260 -5.50 16.33 21.59
N LEU A 261 -5.09 15.19 21.04
CA LEU A 261 -5.67 14.66 19.80
C LEU A 261 -7.15 14.28 19.95
N ILE A 262 -7.54 13.70 21.09
CA ILE A 262 -8.94 13.37 21.39
C ILE A 262 -9.77 14.65 21.52
N ASN A 263 -9.28 15.65 22.25
CA ASN A 263 -9.96 16.94 22.37
C ASN A 263 -10.10 17.65 21.01
N MET A 264 -9.04 17.65 20.20
CA MET A 264 -9.05 18.19 18.85
C MET A 264 -10.03 17.46 17.92
N ALA A 265 -10.25 16.16 18.14
CA ALA A 265 -11.23 15.38 17.39
C ALA A 265 -12.67 15.64 17.86
N GLN A 266 -12.88 16.08 19.10
CA GLN A 266 -14.19 16.46 19.64
C GLN A 266 -14.60 17.90 19.28
N ASP A 267 -13.64 18.75 18.93
CA ASP A 267 -13.86 20.16 18.59
C ASP A 267 -14.54 20.35 17.21
N ASP A 268 -15.84 20.68 17.23
CA ASP A 268 -16.65 20.94 16.03
C ASP A 268 -16.31 22.26 15.31
N SER A 269 -15.51 23.16 15.92
CA SER A 269 -15.19 24.46 15.33
C SER A 269 -14.13 24.35 14.21
N ARG A 270 -13.49 23.19 14.08
CA ARG A 270 -12.41 22.96 13.12
C ARG A 270 -12.93 22.81 11.68
N PRO A 271 -12.16 23.27 10.67
CA PRO A 271 -12.52 23.07 9.27
C PRO A 271 -12.67 21.57 8.96
N LYS A 272 -13.77 21.23 8.27
CA LYS A 272 -14.02 19.85 7.84
C LYS A 272 -12.99 19.43 6.79
N PHE A 273 -12.52 18.19 6.89
CA PHE A 273 -11.57 17.62 5.96
C PHE A 273 -12.19 17.48 4.57
N ALA A 274 -11.47 17.92 3.54
CA ALA A 274 -11.86 17.74 2.14
C ALA A 274 -10.92 16.73 1.49
N ALA A 275 -11.45 15.57 1.10
CA ALA A 275 -10.67 14.54 0.43
C ALA A 275 -10.40 14.94 -1.03
N SER A 276 -9.17 14.74 -1.50
CA SER A 276 -8.74 15.09 -2.87
C SER A 276 -9.27 14.12 -3.95
N ASN A 277 -9.99 13.06 -3.59
CA ASN A 277 -10.60 12.12 -4.54
C ASN A 277 -11.88 11.51 -3.94
N LYS A 278 -13.06 11.93 -4.45
CA LYS A 278 -14.34 11.27 -4.15
C LYS A 278 -14.41 9.90 -4.85
N ALA A 279 -13.87 8.87 -4.21
CA ALA A 279 -14.18 7.50 -4.61
C ALA A 279 -15.62 7.18 -4.16
N ARG A 280 -16.57 7.11 -5.09
CA ARG A 280 -17.91 6.56 -4.83
C ARG A 280 -17.78 5.08 -4.48
N THR A 281 -17.89 4.73 -3.21
CA THR A 281 -18.12 3.34 -2.79
C THR A 281 -19.59 3.00 -3.05
N THR A 282 -19.83 2.17 -4.06
CA THR A 282 -21.08 1.40 -4.14
C THR A 282 -20.77 0.03 -3.60
N ASP A 283 -21.53 -0.38 -2.58
CA ASP A 283 -21.43 -1.69 -1.96
C ASP A 283 -22.15 -2.75 -2.82
N SER A 284 -21.57 -3.94 -3.01
CA SER A 284 -22.28 -5.18 -3.40
C SER A 284 -21.37 -6.40 -3.62
N GLY A 285 -21.45 -7.39 -2.72
CA GLY A 285 -21.32 -8.85 -2.98
C GLY A 285 -19.97 -9.42 -3.43
N GLU A 286 -19.67 -10.67 -3.04
CA GLU A 286 -18.42 -11.43 -3.29
C GLU A 286 -17.85 -11.37 -4.72
N LYS A 287 -18.68 -11.14 -5.75
CA LYS A 287 -18.23 -10.90 -7.14
C LYS A 287 -17.37 -9.63 -7.28
N LYS A 288 -17.59 -8.59 -6.45
CA LYS A 288 -16.69 -7.43 -6.35
C LYS A 288 -15.35 -7.78 -5.70
N GLY A 289 -15.28 -8.81 -4.85
CA GLY A 289 -14.04 -9.23 -4.18
C GLY A 289 -12.99 -9.71 -5.18
N PHE A 290 -13.30 -10.76 -5.94
CA PHE A 290 -12.41 -11.28 -6.99
C PHE A 290 -12.00 -10.19 -7.98
N TYR A 291 -12.98 -9.42 -8.47
CA TYR A 291 -12.75 -8.34 -9.40
C TYR A 291 -11.83 -7.24 -8.82
N LYS A 292 -12.05 -6.83 -7.57
CA LYS A 292 -11.20 -5.87 -6.87
C LYS A 292 -9.75 -6.35 -6.76
N HIS A 293 -9.55 -7.63 -6.42
CA HIS A 293 -8.20 -8.20 -6.32
C HIS A 293 -7.50 -8.20 -7.67
N LEU A 294 -8.18 -8.68 -8.72
CA LEU A 294 -7.68 -8.66 -10.09
C LEU A 294 -7.28 -7.25 -10.53
N MET A 295 -8.13 -6.25 -10.26
CA MET A 295 -7.87 -4.87 -10.63
C MET A 295 -6.76 -4.20 -9.82
N SER A 296 -6.54 -4.64 -8.59
CA SER A 296 -5.37 -4.22 -7.83
C SER A 296 -4.09 -4.64 -8.54
N GLY A 297 -4.01 -5.90 -8.99
CA GLY A 297 -2.89 -6.38 -9.80
C GLY A 297 -2.72 -5.62 -11.11
N VAL A 298 -3.77 -5.55 -11.93
CA VAL A 298 -3.73 -4.92 -13.26
C VAL A 298 -3.35 -3.44 -13.18
N SER A 299 -3.88 -2.70 -12.20
CA SER A 299 -3.58 -1.27 -12.08
C SER A 299 -2.14 -1.01 -11.64
N ASN A 300 -1.57 -1.88 -10.80
CA ASN A 300 -0.20 -1.71 -10.33
C ASN A 300 0.86 -2.22 -11.32
N MET A 301 0.52 -3.14 -12.23
CA MET A 301 1.43 -3.54 -13.30
C MET A 301 1.50 -2.51 -14.44
N LEU A 302 0.44 -1.73 -14.67
CA LEU A 302 0.32 -0.84 -15.82
C LEU A 302 1.47 0.19 -15.95
N PRO A 303 1.95 0.85 -14.88
CA PRO A 303 3.10 1.75 -14.97
C PRO A 303 4.37 1.08 -15.51
N PHE A 304 4.60 -0.18 -15.18
CA PHE A 304 5.74 -0.96 -15.67
C PHE A 304 5.61 -1.28 -17.16
N VAL A 305 4.40 -1.62 -17.60
CA VAL A 305 4.09 -1.87 -19.00
C VAL A 305 4.25 -0.61 -19.84
N ILE A 306 3.75 0.53 -19.36
CA ILE A 306 3.86 1.81 -20.08
C ILE A 306 5.32 2.23 -20.19
N ALA A 307 6.04 2.28 -19.06
CA ALA A 307 7.46 2.65 -19.06
C ALA A 307 8.30 1.68 -19.91
N GLY A 308 8.09 0.38 -19.74
CA GLY A 308 8.79 -0.65 -20.51
C GLY A 308 8.49 -0.58 -22.00
N GLY A 309 7.21 -0.49 -22.37
CA GLY A 309 6.75 -0.39 -23.75
C GLY A 309 7.32 0.82 -24.48
N ILE A 310 7.33 2.00 -23.84
CA ILE A 310 7.92 3.21 -24.42
C ILE A 310 9.42 3.05 -24.61
N LEU A 311 10.16 2.53 -23.62
CA LEU A 311 11.60 2.32 -23.74
C LEU A 311 11.96 1.30 -24.83
N ILE A 312 11.19 0.21 -24.95
CA ILE A 312 11.32 -0.74 -26.06
C ILE A 312 11.04 -0.04 -27.39
N ALA A 313 9.99 0.75 -27.49
CA ALA A 313 9.68 1.51 -28.70
C ALA A 313 10.80 2.48 -29.08
N LEU A 314 11.38 3.19 -28.10
CA LEU A 314 12.53 4.08 -28.31
C LEU A 314 13.76 3.31 -28.80
N SER A 315 13.98 2.07 -28.32
CA SER A 315 15.10 1.25 -28.80
C SER A 315 15.02 0.99 -30.31
N PHE A 316 13.81 0.94 -30.88
CA PHE A 316 13.62 0.63 -32.28
C PHE A 316 13.97 1.76 -33.24
N PHE A 317 14.24 2.99 -32.78
CA PHE A 317 14.68 4.09 -33.67
C PHE A 317 15.96 3.75 -34.45
N TRP A 318 16.79 2.84 -33.94
CA TRP A 318 17.99 2.33 -34.61
C TRP A 318 17.74 1.07 -35.46
N GLY A 319 16.51 0.58 -35.51
CA GLY A 319 16.10 -0.66 -36.16
C GLY A 319 15.42 -1.63 -35.20
N ILE A 320 14.62 -2.57 -35.71
CA ILE A 320 13.89 -3.56 -34.89
C ILE A 320 14.86 -4.51 -34.16
N LYS A 321 16.03 -4.75 -34.75
CA LYS A 321 17.09 -5.61 -34.19
C LYS A 321 18.23 -4.80 -33.58
N SER A 322 18.00 -3.53 -33.23
CA SER A 322 19.03 -2.64 -32.68
C SER A 322 19.56 -3.05 -31.31
N SER A 323 18.81 -3.88 -30.58
CA SER A 323 19.22 -4.42 -29.28
C SER A 323 20.01 -5.72 -29.36
N ASP A 324 20.13 -6.32 -30.56
CA ASP A 324 20.85 -7.58 -30.76
C ASP A 324 22.33 -7.30 -31.08
N PRO A 325 23.29 -7.65 -30.20
CA PRO A 325 24.71 -7.39 -30.40
C PRO A 325 25.32 -8.12 -31.61
N THR A 326 24.62 -9.12 -32.15
CA THR A 326 25.05 -9.85 -33.34
C THR A 326 24.51 -9.26 -34.64
N ASN A 327 23.64 -8.25 -34.56
CA ASN A 327 22.99 -7.67 -35.72
C ASN A 327 23.69 -6.41 -36.23
N ALA A 328 23.68 -6.18 -37.54
CA ALA A 328 24.20 -4.96 -38.15
C ALA A 328 23.48 -3.67 -37.69
N GLN A 329 22.25 -3.77 -37.18
CA GLN A 329 21.49 -2.65 -36.60
C GLN A 329 21.92 -2.31 -35.17
N TYR A 330 22.85 -3.07 -34.58
CA TYR A 330 23.19 -2.95 -33.17
C TYR A 330 23.57 -1.51 -32.79
N ASN A 331 22.96 -1.06 -31.71
CA ASN A 331 23.31 0.19 -31.06
C ASN A 331 23.31 -0.04 -29.54
N GLU A 332 24.42 0.31 -28.89
CA GLU A 332 24.59 0.07 -27.45
C GLU A 332 23.53 0.79 -26.60
N PHE A 333 23.18 2.02 -26.96
CA PHE A 333 22.14 2.77 -26.26
C PHE A 333 20.76 2.12 -26.46
N ALA A 334 20.43 1.70 -27.69
CA ALA A 334 19.21 0.95 -27.96
C ALA A 334 19.14 -0.36 -27.17
N ALA A 335 20.26 -1.09 -27.06
CA ALA A 335 20.36 -2.31 -26.25
C ALA A 335 20.15 -2.02 -24.76
N ALA A 336 20.68 -0.91 -24.24
CA ALA A 336 20.42 -0.46 -22.88
C ALA A 336 18.93 -0.15 -22.65
N LEU A 337 18.31 0.63 -23.54
CA LEU A 337 16.87 0.92 -23.48
C LEU A 337 16.02 -0.35 -23.53
N ASN A 338 16.36 -1.31 -24.39
CA ASN A 338 15.67 -2.58 -24.48
C ASN A 338 15.89 -3.46 -23.24
N THR A 339 17.07 -3.41 -22.62
CA THR A 339 17.35 -4.13 -21.37
C THR A 339 16.54 -3.56 -20.21
N ILE A 340 16.49 -2.22 -20.07
CA ILE A 340 15.71 -1.53 -19.03
C ILE A 340 14.21 -1.72 -19.25
N GLY A 341 13.75 -1.58 -20.50
CA GLY A 341 12.33 -1.63 -20.82
C GLY A 341 11.76 -3.03 -20.99
N GLY A 342 12.55 -3.94 -21.56
CA GLY A 342 12.15 -5.29 -22.03
C GLY A 342 12.09 -6.35 -20.95
N GLY A 343 12.20 -7.61 -21.36
CA GLY A 343 12.00 -8.79 -20.50
C GLY A 343 13.00 -8.92 -19.34
N LYS A 344 14.14 -8.23 -19.37
CA LYS A 344 15.11 -8.18 -18.27
C LYS A 344 14.86 -7.05 -17.27
N GLY A 345 13.93 -6.14 -17.59
CA GLY A 345 13.63 -4.96 -16.79
C GLY A 345 12.12 -4.80 -16.58
N ALA A 346 11.58 -3.63 -16.94
CA ALA A 346 10.22 -3.24 -16.61
C ALA A 346 9.16 -4.23 -17.11
N PHE A 347 9.25 -4.71 -18.36
CA PHE A 347 8.29 -5.69 -18.89
C PHE A 347 8.38 -7.05 -18.18
N GLY A 348 9.59 -7.50 -17.84
CA GLY A 348 9.81 -8.74 -17.09
C GLY A 348 9.16 -8.73 -15.70
N LEU A 349 8.99 -7.55 -15.11
CA LEU A 349 8.35 -7.37 -13.81
C LEU A 349 6.82 -7.32 -13.87
N MET A 350 6.18 -7.20 -15.05
CA MET A 350 4.73 -6.96 -15.11
C MET A 350 3.92 -8.09 -14.44
N ILE A 351 4.29 -9.36 -14.69
CA ILE A 351 3.59 -10.54 -14.15
C ILE A 351 3.88 -10.73 -12.64
N PRO A 352 5.14 -10.62 -12.18
CA PRO A 352 5.43 -10.55 -10.74
C PRO A 352 4.66 -9.45 -10.00
N ILE A 353 4.58 -8.25 -10.56
CA ILE A 353 3.84 -7.12 -9.96
C ILE A 353 2.33 -7.41 -9.94
N LEU A 354 1.76 -7.90 -11.06
CA LEU A 354 0.37 -8.32 -11.14
C LEU A 354 0.02 -9.32 -10.02
N ALA A 355 0.78 -10.41 -9.92
CA ALA A 355 0.56 -11.47 -8.93
C ALA A 355 0.76 -10.97 -7.50
N GLY A 356 1.81 -10.19 -7.26
CA GLY A 356 2.13 -9.59 -5.97
C GLY A 356 1.01 -8.69 -5.45
N PHE A 357 0.46 -7.81 -6.29
CA PHE A 357 -0.61 -6.89 -5.89
C PHE A 357 -1.99 -7.58 -5.77
N ILE A 358 -2.26 -8.64 -6.54
CA ILE A 358 -3.42 -9.51 -6.28
C ILE A 358 -3.28 -10.12 -4.88
N ALA A 359 -2.15 -10.74 -4.57
CA ALA A 359 -1.90 -11.38 -3.28
C ALA A 359 -1.96 -10.37 -2.11
N LEU A 360 -1.33 -9.21 -2.28
CA LEU A 360 -1.36 -8.07 -1.35
C LEU A 360 -2.79 -7.63 -1.05
N SER A 361 -3.64 -7.55 -2.08
CA SER A 361 -5.03 -7.12 -1.89
C SER A 361 -5.89 -8.13 -1.14
N ILE A 362 -5.48 -9.40 -1.07
CA ILE A 362 -6.19 -10.49 -0.38
C ILE A 362 -5.73 -10.63 1.08
N ALA A 363 -4.42 -10.54 1.32
CA ALA A 363 -3.81 -10.86 2.61
C ALA A 363 -2.74 -9.84 3.08
N ASP A 364 -2.83 -8.60 2.61
CA ASP A 364 -1.96 -7.47 2.97
C ASP A 364 -0.47 -7.71 2.68
N ARG A 365 0.40 -6.88 3.27
CA ARG A 365 1.87 -6.88 3.08
C ARG A 365 2.53 -8.27 3.13
N PRO A 366 2.16 -9.19 4.05
CA PRO A 366 2.79 -10.50 4.11
C PRO A 366 2.64 -11.37 2.85
N ALA A 367 1.63 -11.10 2.03
CA ALA A 367 1.37 -11.88 0.82
C ALA A 367 2.11 -11.36 -0.43
N LEU A 368 2.74 -10.19 -0.34
CA LEU A 368 3.41 -9.55 -1.47
C LEU A 368 4.55 -10.41 -2.04
N ALA A 369 5.49 -10.84 -1.19
CA ALA A 369 6.62 -11.66 -1.62
C ALA A 369 6.19 -13.03 -2.17
N PRO A 370 5.30 -13.80 -1.51
CA PRO A 370 4.72 -15.02 -2.08
C PRO A 370 4.09 -14.82 -3.46
N GLY A 371 3.30 -13.74 -3.63
CA GLY A 371 2.68 -13.41 -4.92
C GLY A 371 3.69 -13.05 -6.00
N MET A 372 4.67 -12.20 -5.70
CA MET A 372 5.71 -11.79 -6.66
C MET A 372 6.57 -12.97 -7.11
N VAL A 373 7.01 -13.81 -6.15
CA VAL A 373 7.81 -15.00 -6.48
C VAL A 373 6.98 -16.00 -7.28
N GLY A 374 5.72 -16.24 -6.90
CA GLY A 374 4.82 -17.09 -7.68
C GLY A 374 4.61 -16.57 -9.10
N GLY A 375 4.44 -15.26 -9.28
CA GLY A 375 4.35 -14.62 -10.59
C GLY A 375 5.63 -14.76 -11.41
N LEU A 376 6.81 -14.62 -10.80
CA LEU A 376 8.09 -14.84 -11.46
C LEU A 376 8.24 -16.31 -11.90
N MET A 377 7.83 -17.25 -11.06
CA MET A 377 7.81 -18.68 -11.39
C MET A 377 6.82 -19.00 -12.51
N ALA A 378 5.73 -18.24 -12.65
CA ALA A 378 4.80 -18.42 -13.76
C ALA A 378 5.46 -18.08 -15.11
N VAL A 379 6.22 -16.97 -15.15
CA VAL A 379 7.01 -16.56 -16.32
C VAL A 379 8.08 -17.60 -16.64
N GLN A 380 8.90 -17.97 -15.65
CA GLN A 380 10.00 -18.93 -15.83
C GLN A 380 9.49 -20.34 -16.17
N GLY A 381 8.33 -20.73 -15.64
CA GLY A 381 7.68 -22.01 -15.92
C GLY A 381 6.88 -22.06 -17.22
N GLY A 382 6.84 -20.96 -18.00
CA GLY A 382 6.14 -20.90 -19.29
C GLY A 382 4.62 -20.86 -19.21
N SER A 383 4.05 -20.71 -18.01
CA SER A 383 2.61 -20.49 -17.82
C SER A 383 2.19 -19.03 -18.02
N GLY A 384 3.17 -18.12 -18.07
CA GLY A 384 3.01 -16.73 -18.49
C GLY A 384 2.00 -15.96 -17.65
N PHE A 385 1.28 -15.06 -18.31
CA PHE A 385 0.25 -14.23 -17.66
C PHE A 385 -0.81 -15.04 -16.90
N LEU A 386 -1.27 -16.17 -17.45
CA LEU A 386 -2.32 -17.00 -16.82
C LEU A 386 -1.84 -17.63 -15.52
N GLY A 387 -0.62 -18.20 -15.53
CA GLY A 387 -0.02 -18.71 -14.30
C GLY A 387 0.22 -17.61 -13.27
N GLY A 388 0.56 -16.39 -13.70
CA GLY A 388 0.71 -15.24 -12.83
C GLY A 388 -0.59 -14.83 -12.12
N LEU A 389 -1.71 -14.87 -12.83
CA LEU A 389 -3.04 -14.67 -12.23
C LEU A 389 -3.32 -15.72 -11.16
N ILE A 390 -3.12 -17.01 -11.49
CA ILE A 390 -3.34 -18.11 -10.54
C ILE A 390 -2.42 -17.95 -9.33
N ALA A 391 -1.14 -17.63 -9.55
CA ALA A 391 -0.15 -17.42 -8.51
C ALA A 391 -0.56 -16.32 -7.53
N GLY A 392 -1.07 -15.19 -8.02
CA GLY A 392 -1.52 -14.08 -7.17
C GLY A 392 -2.67 -14.47 -6.23
N PHE A 393 -3.69 -15.16 -6.76
CA PHE A 393 -4.81 -15.63 -5.94
C PHE A 393 -4.37 -16.75 -4.98
N LEU A 394 -3.59 -17.72 -5.47
CA LEU A 394 -3.03 -18.80 -4.67
C LEU A 394 -2.23 -18.26 -3.48
N ALA A 395 -1.26 -17.39 -3.74
CA ALA A 395 -0.42 -16.77 -2.72
C ALA A 395 -1.24 -15.99 -1.70
N GLY A 396 -2.21 -15.19 -2.18
CA GLY A 396 -3.09 -14.40 -1.32
C GLY A 396 -3.90 -15.27 -0.35
N TYR A 397 -4.60 -16.28 -0.85
CA TYR A 397 -5.41 -17.17 0.00
C TYR A 397 -4.57 -18.10 0.87
N LEU A 398 -3.41 -18.55 0.38
CA LEU A 398 -2.49 -19.36 1.16
C LEU A 398 -1.97 -18.58 2.36
N VAL A 399 -1.52 -17.33 2.16
CA VAL A 399 -1.06 -16.48 3.25
C VAL A 399 -2.20 -16.08 4.18
N LYS A 400 -3.42 -15.88 3.66
CA LYS A 400 -4.62 -15.71 4.51
C LYS A 400 -4.85 -16.93 5.42
N GLY A 401 -4.66 -18.15 4.89
CA GLY A 401 -4.69 -19.39 5.65
C GLY A 401 -3.58 -19.47 6.69
N LEU A 402 -2.34 -19.08 6.35
CA LEU A 402 -1.23 -19.02 7.30
C LEU A 402 -1.48 -18.01 8.44
N LYS A 403 -2.08 -16.85 8.15
CA LYS A 403 -2.49 -15.88 9.17
C LYS A 403 -3.50 -16.48 10.15
N ALA A 404 -4.49 -17.22 9.64
CA ALA A 404 -5.47 -17.91 10.46
C ALA A 404 -4.84 -19.06 11.27
N LEU A 405 -3.93 -19.83 10.68
CA LEU A 405 -3.23 -20.93 11.36
C LEU A 405 -2.36 -20.42 12.51
N PHE A 406 -1.66 -19.30 12.30
CA PHE A 406 -0.76 -18.72 13.30
C PHE A 406 -1.43 -17.69 14.22
N SER A 407 -2.74 -17.48 14.14
CA SER A 407 -3.44 -16.60 15.08
C SER A 407 -3.48 -17.17 16.50
N VAL A 408 -3.34 -18.50 16.65
CA VAL A 408 -3.35 -19.21 17.94
C VAL A 408 -1.99 -19.09 18.67
N LEU A 409 -0.94 -18.64 17.99
CA LEU A 409 0.39 -18.50 18.60
C LEU A 409 0.42 -17.36 19.65
N PRO A 410 1.15 -17.53 20.76
CA PRO A 410 1.26 -16.54 21.82
C PRO A 410 1.69 -15.14 21.33
N PRO A 411 1.28 -14.05 22.02
CA PRO A 411 1.65 -12.67 21.67
C PRO A 411 3.15 -12.44 21.49
N ALA A 412 3.99 -13.15 22.26
CA ALA A 412 5.46 -13.10 22.14
C ALA A 412 5.99 -13.44 20.73
N LEU A 413 5.21 -14.14 19.91
CA LEU A 413 5.58 -14.51 18.54
C LEU A 413 4.99 -13.58 17.47
N GLU A 414 4.23 -12.54 17.83
CA GLU A 414 3.61 -11.60 16.85
C GLU A 414 4.66 -10.95 15.94
N GLY A 415 5.86 -10.65 16.45
CA GLY A 415 6.95 -10.09 15.64
C GLY A 415 7.54 -11.09 14.63
N ILE A 416 7.59 -12.39 14.97
CA ILE A 416 8.17 -13.45 14.13
C ILE A 416 7.22 -13.83 12.98
N LYS A 417 5.91 -13.68 13.17
CA LYS A 417 4.88 -13.99 12.17
C LYS A 417 5.12 -13.29 10.82
N PRO A 418 5.15 -11.94 10.72
CA PRO A 418 5.36 -11.24 9.45
C PRO A 418 6.82 -11.17 8.99
N THR A 419 7.79 -11.38 9.88
CA THR A 419 9.21 -11.29 9.55
C THR A 419 9.79 -12.61 9.02
N LEU A 420 9.31 -13.75 9.52
CA LEU A 420 9.84 -15.07 9.19
C LEU A 420 8.77 -16.04 8.70
N LEU A 421 7.70 -16.26 9.47
CA LEU A 421 6.76 -17.35 9.19
C LEU A 421 5.98 -17.13 7.88
N TYR A 422 5.33 -15.96 7.73
CA TYR A 422 4.56 -15.69 6.51
C TYR A 422 5.43 -15.61 5.26
N PRO A 423 6.60 -14.93 5.25
CA PRO A 423 7.45 -14.90 4.06
C PRO A 423 8.01 -16.28 3.68
N VAL A 424 8.59 -17.03 4.63
CA VAL A 424 9.24 -18.31 4.32
C VAL A 424 8.22 -19.36 3.90
N LEU A 425 7.16 -19.54 4.69
CA LEU A 425 6.13 -20.53 4.38
C LEU A 425 5.27 -20.09 3.21
N GLY A 426 4.95 -18.79 3.11
CA GLY A 426 4.18 -18.26 2.00
C GLY A 426 4.90 -18.44 0.67
N VAL A 427 6.17 -18.06 0.58
CA VAL A 427 6.97 -18.22 -0.65
C VAL A 427 7.23 -19.71 -0.92
N GLY A 428 7.66 -20.46 0.09
CA GLY A 428 7.97 -21.88 -0.06
C GLY A 428 6.77 -22.70 -0.54
N LEU A 429 5.61 -22.56 0.10
CA LEU A 429 4.41 -23.30 -0.27
C LEU A 429 3.84 -22.82 -1.61
N THR A 430 3.77 -21.50 -1.86
CA THR A 430 3.34 -20.98 -3.16
C THR A 430 4.25 -21.51 -4.27
N GLY A 431 5.57 -21.46 -4.07
CA GLY A 431 6.54 -21.93 -5.05
C GLY A 431 6.44 -23.43 -5.32
N LEU A 432 6.32 -24.26 -4.29
CA LEU A 432 6.15 -25.71 -4.45
C LEU A 432 4.85 -26.05 -5.20
N ILE A 433 3.74 -25.39 -4.86
CA ILE A 433 2.46 -25.59 -5.55
C ILE A 433 2.56 -25.10 -7.00
N MET A 434 3.18 -23.95 -7.24
CA MET A 434 3.40 -23.43 -8.60
C MET A 434 4.25 -24.39 -9.42
N TYR A 435 5.35 -24.91 -8.86
CA TYR A 435 6.27 -25.79 -9.56
C TYR A 435 5.65 -27.15 -9.92
N TYR A 436 5.04 -27.83 -8.96
CA TYR A 436 4.58 -29.20 -9.15
C TYR A 436 3.13 -29.31 -9.66
N LEU A 437 2.25 -28.38 -9.27
CA LEU A 437 0.81 -28.52 -9.50
C LEU A 437 0.28 -27.55 -10.56
N ILE A 438 0.71 -26.28 -10.56
CA ILE A 438 0.07 -25.24 -11.38
C ILE A 438 0.78 -25.00 -12.71
N ASN A 439 2.10 -24.84 -12.72
CA ASN A 439 2.84 -24.50 -13.94
C ASN A 439 2.65 -25.53 -15.06
N PRO A 440 2.71 -26.85 -14.82
CA PRO A 440 2.52 -27.82 -15.91
C PRO A 440 1.16 -27.69 -16.63
N PRO A 441 0.00 -27.74 -15.95
CA PRO A 441 -1.29 -27.57 -16.62
C PRO A 441 -1.53 -26.15 -17.13
N ALA A 442 -1.05 -25.12 -16.43
CA ALA A 442 -1.21 -23.73 -16.87
C ALA A 442 -0.39 -23.43 -18.13
N LYS A 443 0.81 -24.00 -18.25
CA LYS A 443 1.62 -23.94 -19.47
C LYS A 443 0.89 -24.61 -20.64
N TRP A 444 0.35 -25.81 -20.44
CA TRP A 444 -0.43 -26.50 -21.48
C TRP A 444 -1.60 -25.64 -21.97
N LEU A 445 -2.34 -25.02 -21.04
CA LEU A 445 -3.45 -24.13 -21.39
C LEU A 445 -2.96 -22.87 -22.11
N ASN A 446 -1.83 -22.30 -21.68
CA ASN A 446 -1.22 -21.15 -22.36
C ASN A 446 -0.82 -21.50 -23.80
N ASP A 447 -0.20 -22.66 -24.02
CA ASP A 447 0.19 -23.14 -25.35
C ASP A 447 -1.05 -23.40 -26.24
N LEU A 448 -2.15 -23.91 -25.66
CA LEU A 448 -3.44 -24.09 -26.36
C LEU A 448 -4.06 -22.76 -26.80
N LEU A 449 -4.10 -21.77 -25.88
CA LEU A 449 -4.60 -20.42 -26.17
C LEU A 449 -3.75 -19.75 -27.25
N THR A 450 -2.43 -19.85 -27.13
CA THR A 450 -1.48 -19.31 -28.10
C THR A 450 -1.69 -19.91 -29.49
N THR A 451 -1.80 -21.24 -29.57
CA THR A 451 -2.07 -21.95 -30.83
C THR A 451 -3.41 -21.54 -31.42
N THR A 452 -4.45 -21.40 -30.59
CA THR A 452 -5.77 -20.96 -31.04
C THR A 452 -5.74 -19.54 -31.59
N LEU A 453 -5.10 -18.61 -30.88
CA LEU A 453 -4.96 -17.22 -31.29
C LEU A 453 -4.13 -17.07 -32.58
N ASN A 454 -3.07 -17.86 -32.72
CA ASN A 454 -2.20 -17.84 -33.91
C ASN A 454 -2.89 -18.44 -35.13
N ASN A 455 -3.84 -19.36 -34.94
CA ASN A 455 -4.61 -19.97 -36.03
C ASN A 455 -5.90 -19.19 -36.35
N MET A 456 -6.23 -18.11 -35.62
CA MET A 456 -7.39 -17.28 -35.94
C MET A 456 -7.18 -16.49 -37.23
N ASN A 457 -7.90 -16.88 -38.27
CA ASN A 457 -7.93 -16.19 -39.56
C ASN A 457 -9.36 -15.76 -39.95
N GLY A 458 -9.47 -14.91 -40.97
CA GLY A 458 -10.75 -14.51 -41.55
C GLY A 458 -11.69 -13.81 -40.56
N THR A 459 -12.95 -14.24 -40.48
CA THR A 459 -13.98 -13.57 -39.68
C THR A 459 -13.70 -13.57 -38.18
N ASN A 460 -13.06 -14.61 -37.64
CA ASN A 460 -12.84 -14.74 -36.19
C ASN A 460 -11.91 -13.66 -35.63
N ILE A 461 -10.83 -13.34 -36.36
CA ILE A 461 -9.89 -12.30 -35.92
C ILE A 461 -10.50 -10.89 -36.06
N ILE A 462 -11.39 -10.70 -37.04
CA ILE A 462 -12.16 -9.45 -37.20
C ILE A 462 -13.13 -9.28 -36.03
N LEU A 463 -13.86 -10.34 -35.64
CA LEU A 463 -14.75 -10.32 -34.48
C LEU A 463 -13.97 -10.05 -33.18
N LEU A 464 -12.79 -10.65 -33.03
CA LEU A 464 -11.90 -10.36 -31.90
C LEU A 464 -11.52 -8.87 -31.87
N GLY A 465 -11.13 -8.31 -33.02
CA GLY A 465 -10.83 -6.88 -33.17
C GLY A 465 -12.01 -5.98 -32.81
N LEU A 466 -13.21 -6.36 -33.25
CA LEU A 466 -14.46 -5.65 -32.96
C LEU A 466 -14.73 -5.59 -31.45
N VAL A 467 -14.66 -6.74 -30.78
CA VAL A 467 -14.91 -6.86 -29.35
C VAL A 467 -13.87 -6.11 -28.54
N LEU A 468 -12.57 -6.36 -28.78
CA LEU A 468 -11.50 -5.71 -28.03
C LEU A 468 -11.47 -4.20 -28.27
N GLY A 469 -11.61 -3.76 -29.52
CA GLY A 469 -11.69 -2.34 -29.86
C GLY A 469 -12.86 -1.65 -29.18
N GLY A 470 -14.04 -2.29 -29.17
CA GLY A 470 -15.23 -1.77 -28.47
C GLY A 470 -15.05 -1.69 -26.96
N MET A 471 -14.48 -2.73 -26.33
CA MET A 471 -14.24 -2.78 -24.88
C MET A 471 -13.38 -1.63 -24.38
N MET A 472 -12.40 -1.20 -25.17
CA MET A 472 -11.52 -0.07 -24.82
C MET A 472 -12.26 1.27 -24.66
N ALA A 473 -13.42 1.42 -25.31
CA ALA A 473 -14.20 2.66 -25.27
C ALA A 473 -15.36 2.65 -24.26
N ILE A 474 -15.65 1.51 -23.62
CA ILE A 474 -16.81 1.37 -22.71
C ILE A 474 -16.69 2.34 -21.52
N ASP A 475 -15.52 2.40 -20.90
CA ASP A 475 -15.29 3.15 -19.66
C ASP A 475 -13.98 3.94 -19.64
N MET A 476 -13.31 4.07 -20.80
CA MET A 476 -12.23 5.05 -21.05
C MET A 476 -11.09 5.03 -20.01
N GLY A 477 -10.60 3.83 -19.69
CA GLY A 477 -9.57 3.59 -18.66
C GLY A 477 -10.11 2.89 -17.41
N GLY A 478 -11.41 2.56 -17.40
CA GLY A 478 -12.06 1.79 -16.37
C GLY A 478 -11.86 0.25 -16.48
N PRO A 479 -12.65 -0.51 -15.72
CA PRO A 479 -12.74 -1.97 -15.75
C PRO A 479 -12.58 -2.69 -17.10
N PHE A 480 -13.45 -2.37 -18.06
CA PHE A 480 -13.57 -3.07 -19.33
C PHE A 480 -12.38 -2.76 -20.24
N ASN A 481 -11.96 -1.50 -20.27
CA ASN A 481 -10.74 -1.09 -20.96
C ASN A 481 -9.52 -1.82 -20.41
N LYS A 482 -9.32 -1.82 -19.08
CA LYS A 482 -8.21 -2.52 -18.44
C LYS A 482 -8.24 -4.02 -18.68
N ALA A 483 -9.41 -4.64 -18.73
CA ALA A 483 -9.54 -6.06 -19.04
C ALA A 483 -9.13 -6.38 -20.48
N ALA A 484 -9.60 -5.60 -21.46
CA ALA A 484 -9.19 -5.76 -22.86
C ALA A 484 -7.69 -5.52 -23.06
N TYR A 485 -7.14 -4.51 -22.39
CA TYR A 485 -5.71 -4.22 -22.42
C TYR A 485 -4.88 -5.34 -21.78
N ALA A 486 -5.28 -5.84 -20.61
CA ALA A 486 -4.63 -6.97 -19.95
C ALA A 486 -4.65 -8.25 -20.80
N PHE A 487 -5.77 -8.53 -21.49
CA PHE A 487 -5.85 -9.61 -22.48
C PHE A 487 -4.86 -9.38 -23.63
N GLY A 488 -4.75 -8.16 -24.13
CA GLY A 488 -3.76 -7.76 -25.12
C GLY A 488 -2.33 -8.04 -24.70
N LEU A 489 -1.97 -7.69 -23.47
CA LEU A 489 -0.64 -7.95 -22.91
C LEU A 489 -0.35 -9.43 -22.73
N ALA A 490 -1.33 -10.21 -22.26
CA ALA A 490 -1.23 -11.66 -22.18
C ALA A 490 -0.95 -12.28 -23.56
N ALA A 491 -1.60 -11.76 -24.61
CA ALA A 491 -1.36 -12.19 -25.96
C ALA A 491 0.06 -11.81 -26.46
N ILE A 492 0.59 -10.64 -26.10
CA ILE A 492 1.99 -10.28 -26.39
C ILE A 492 2.96 -11.28 -25.76
N ASP A 493 2.75 -11.64 -24.49
CA ASP A 493 3.58 -12.62 -23.76
C ASP A 493 3.58 -13.99 -24.48
N ALA A 494 2.44 -14.35 -25.07
CA ALA A 494 2.27 -15.51 -25.94
C ALA A 494 2.81 -15.33 -27.39
N GLY A 495 3.38 -14.17 -27.73
CA GLY A 495 3.91 -13.87 -29.06
C GLY A 495 2.86 -13.48 -30.11
N ASN A 496 1.62 -13.18 -29.69
CA ASN A 496 0.55 -12.75 -30.58
C ASN A 496 0.22 -11.25 -30.41
N TYR A 497 0.55 -10.46 -31.43
CA TYR A 497 0.37 -9.01 -31.41
C TYR A 497 -1.01 -8.53 -31.88
N ALA A 498 -1.93 -9.42 -32.29
CA ALA A 498 -3.24 -9.00 -32.79
C ALA A 498 -4.12 -8.36 -31.69
N PRO A 499 -4.30 -9.01 -30.52
CA PRO A 499 -5.19 -8.49 -29.49
C PRO A 499 -4.77 -7.13 -28.94
N ILE A 500 -3.48 -6.93 -28.69
CA ILE A 500 -2.97 -5.64 -28.22
C ILE A 500 -3.10 -4.54 -29.28
N THR A 501 -2.93 -4.88 -30.57
CA THR A 501 -3.11 -3.91 -31.65
C THR A 501 -4.56 -3.45 -31.74
N ALA A 502 -5.51 -4.39 -31.58
CA ALA A 502 -6.93 -4.08 -31.52
C ALA A 502 -7.29 -3.22 -30.29
N ALA A 503 -6.72 -3.54 -29.13
CA ALA A 503 -6.90 -2.74 -27.92
C ALA A 503 -6.31 -1.32 -28.10
N MET A 504 -5.11 -1.22 -28.67
CA MET A 504 -4.43 0.06 -28.89
C MET A 504 -5.24 0.97 -29.82
N ILE A 505 -5.62 0.48 -31.01
CA ILE A 505 -6.40 1.30 -31.95
C ILE A 505 -7.77 1.67 -31.38
N GLY A 506 -8.41 0.77 -30.63
CA GLY A 506 -9.68 1.01 -29.97
C GLY A 506 -9.60 2.14 -28.94
N GLY A 507 -8.54 2.19 -28.13
CA GLY A 507 -8.37 3.27 -27.15
C GLY A 507 -7.92 4.61 -27.75
N MET A 508 -7.38 4.63 -28.96
CA MET A 508 -7.04 5.89 -29.64
C MET A 508 -8.29 6.64 -30.14
N VAL A 509 -9.35 5.90 -30.53
CA VAL A 509 -10.54 6.47 -31.19
C VAL A 509 -11.31 7.47 -30.31
N PRO A 510 -11.64 7.23 -29.03
CA PRO A 510 -12.53 8.10 -28.27
C PRO A 510 -12.09 9.59 -28.20
N PRO A 511 -10.87 9.91 -27.74
CA PRO A 511 -10.40 11.29 -27.71
C PRO A 511 -10.22 11.91 -29.12
N LEU A 512 -9.77 11.13 -30.12
CA LEU A 512 -9.67 11.62 -31.51
C LEU A 512 -11.04 11.98 -32.09
N ALA A 513 -12.05 11.16 -31.82
CA ALA A 513 -13.41 11.37 -32.31
C ALA A 513 -14.06 12.59 -31.67
N ILE A 514 -13.81 12.83 -30.38
CA ILE A 514 -14.27 14.05 -29.69
C ILE A 514 -13.59 15.29 -30.27
N ALA A 515 -12.27 15.25 -30.49
CA ALA A 515 -11.55 16.35 -31.14
C ALA A 515 -12.12 16.64 -32.53
N LEU A 516 -12.35 15.61 -33.34
CA LEU A 516 -12.93 15.74 -34.68
C LEU A 516 -14.37 16.26 -34.65
N ALA A 517 -15.20 15.78 -33.71
CA ALA A 517 -16.57 16.25 -33.53
C ALA A 517 -16.63 17.74 -33.17
N MET A 518 -15.70 18.23 -32.34
CA MET A 518 -15.60 19.66 -32.00
C MET A 518 -15.19 20.53 -33.20
N ILE A 519 -14.44 19.98 -34.14
CA ILE A 519 -14.06 20.67 -35.38
C ILE A 519 -15.25 20.72 -36.35
N ILE A 520 -15.89 19.58 -36.62
CA ILE A 520 -16.98 19.46 -37.60
C ILE A 520 -18.27 20.11 -37.09
N PHE A 521 -18.65 19.83 -35.85
CA PHE A 521 -19.91 20.28 -35.24
C PHE A 521 -19.68 21.41 -34.23
N ARG A 522 -18.75 22.32 -34.52
CA ARG A 522 -18.27 23.40 -33.63
C ARG A 522 -19.36 24.16 -32.87
N ARG A 523 -20.51 24.38 -33.49
CA ARG A 523 -21.67 25.10 -32.91
C ARG A 523 -22.43 24.34 -31.82
N LYS A 524 -22.13 23.05 -31.62
CA LYS A 524 -22.74 22.19 -30.59
C LYS A 524 -21.88 22.05 -29.33
N PHE A 525 -20.74 22.73 -29.27
CA PHE A 525 -19.78 22.66 -28.16
C PHE A 525 -19.47 24.06 -27.62
N THR A 526 -19.28 24.16 -26.31
CA THR A 526 -18.94 25.43 -25.64
C THR A 526 -17.46 25.82 -25.88
N LYS A 527 -17.09 27.09 -25.65
CA LYS A 527 -15.73 27.64 -25.76
C LYS A 527 -14.79 26.86 -24.85
N VAL A 528 -15.23 26.56 -23.63
CA VAL A 528 -14.50 25.74 -22.66
C VAL A 528 -14.25 24.33 -23.21
N GLN A 529 -15.27 23.67 -23.76
CA GLN A 529 -15.10 22.34 -24.38
C GLN A 529 -14.13 22.39 -25.57
N ARG A 530 -14.32 23.35 -26.48
CA ARG A 530 -13.48 23.55 -27.67
C ARG A 530 -12.02 23.82 -27.33
N GLY A 531 -11.74 24.44 -26.18
CA GLY A 531 -10.38 24.63 -25.67
C GLY A 531 -9.61 23.32 -25.49
N SER A 532 -10.28 22.19 -25.32
CA SER A 532 -9.66 20.87 -25.17
C SER A 532 -9.36 20.14 -26.49
N THR A 533 -9.66 20.73 -27.66
CA THR A 533 -9.55 20.05 -28.97
C THR A 533 -8.15 19.51 -29.25
N VAL A 534 -7.11 20.34 -29.06
CA VAL A 534 -5.72 19.95 -29.30
C VAL A 534 -5.28 18.89 -28.29
N SER A 535 -5.63 19.08 -27.02
CA SER A 535 -5.31 18.13 -25.95
C SER A 535 -5.89 16.74 -26.24
N ASN A 536 -7.16 16.67 -26.67
CA ASN A 536 -7.80 15.43 -27.08
C ASN A 536 -7.16 14.79 -28.31
N ALA A 537 -6.77 15.59 -29.30
CA ALA A 537 -6.05 15.06 -30.47
C ALA A 537 -4.72 14.41 -30.07
N VAL A 538 -3.93 15.06 -29.22
CA VAL A 538 -2.64 14.55 -28.74
C VAL A 538 -2.80 13.31 -27.86
N MET A 539 -3.74 13.34 -26.91
CA MET A 539 -4.04 12.19 -26.04
C MET A 539 -4.45 10.97 -26.87
N GLY A 540 -5.35 11.16 -27.84
CA GLY A 540 -5.77 10.07 -28.71
C GLY A 540 -4.68 9.54 -29.62
N ALA A 541 -3.86 10.42 -30.20
CA ALA A 541 -2.69 10.01 -30.96
C ALA A 541 -1.69 9.22 -30.08
N SER A 542 -1.67 9.45 -28.77
CA SER A 542 -0.76 8.81 -27.82
C SER A 542 -1.34 7.55 -27.17
N PHE A 543 -2.53 7.09 -27.58
CA PHE A 543 -3.26 5.99 -26.93
C PHE A 543 -3.62 6.28 -25.46
N ILE A 544 -4.06 7.51 -25.18
CA ILE A 544 -4.56 7.94 -23.87
C ILE A 544 -6.06 8.19 -24.00
N THR A 545 -6.87 7.24 -23.52
CA THR A 545 -8.34 7.27 -23.61
C THR A 545 -9.01 8.34 -22.75
N GLU A 546 -8.30 8.80 -21.72
CA GLU A 546 -8.81 9.60 -20.60
C GLU A 546 -9.30 10.99 -21.04
N GLY A 547 -8.82 11.50 -22.18
CA GLY A 547 -9.31 12.76 -22.76
C GLY A 547 -10.82 12.79 -23.01
N ALA A 548 -11.42 11.61 -23.20
CA ALA A 548 -12.86 11.47 -23.43
C ALA A 548 -13.71 11.46 -22.14
N ILE A 549 -13.09 11.22 -20.98
CA ILE A 549 -13.80 11.09 -19.68
C ILE A 549 -14.67 12.31 -19.36
N PRO A 550 -14.19 13.57 -19.48
CA PRO A 550 -15.01 14.75 -19.14
C PRO A 550 -16.29 14.83 -19.99
N PHE A 551 -16.23 14.37 -21.24
CA PHE A 551 -17.37 14.37 -22.16
C PHE A 551 -18.34 13.23 -21.84
N ALA A 552 -17.81 12.03 -21.56
CA ALA A 552 -18.63 10.90 -21.14
C ALA A 552 -19.31 11.13 -19.79
N ALA A 553 -18.64 11.83 -18.86
CA ALA A 553 -19.23 12.21 -17.58
C ALA A 553 -20.39 13.21 -17.75
N ALA A 554 -20.28 14.12 -18.73
CA ALA A 554 -21.32 15.12 -19.02
C ALA A 554 -22.50 14.55 -19.83
N ASP A 555 -22.26 13.63 -20.77
CA ASP A 555 -23.28 13.09 -21.68
C ASP A 555 -23.07 11.59 -21.98
N PRO A 556 -23.21 10.71 -20.97
CA PRO A 556 -22.79 9.31 -21.06
C PRO A 556 -23.58 8.52 -22.10
N LEU A 557 -24.90 8.76 -22.19
CA LEU A 557 -25.81 8.02 -23.06
C LEU A 557 -25.52 8.24 -24.55
N ARG A 558 -24.88 9.35 -24.91
CA ARG A 558 -24.53 9.66 -26.29
C ARG A 558 -23.06 9.38 -26.56
N VAL A 559 -22.17 9.79 -25.67
CA VAL A 559 -20.73 9.65 -25.86
C VAL A 559 -20.33 8.19 -25.84
N ILE A 560 -20.71 7.40 -24.83
CA ILE A 560 -20.21 6.02 -24.70
C ILE A 560 -20.61 5.14 -25.90
N PRO A 561 -21.89 5.07 -26.31
CA PRO A 561 -22.26 4.22 -27.46
C PRO A 561 -21.63 4.67 -28.78
N SER A 562 -21.48 5.99 -28.99
CA SER A 562 -20.84 6.51 -30.21
C SER A 562 -19.35 6.19 -30.23
N MET A 563 -18.65 6.29 -29.10
CA MET A 563 -17.23 5.92 -29.00
C MET A 563 -17.03 4.41 -29.18
N ILE A 564 -17.91 3.56 -28.61
CA ILE A 564 -17.87 2.10 -28.80
C ILE A 564 -17.98 1.76 -30.28
N ALA A 565 -18.93 2.37 -31.00
CA ALA A 565 -19.18 2.06 -32.40
C ALA A 565 -17.93 2.28 -33.28
N GLY A 566 -17.27 3.43 -33.18
CA GLY A 566 -16.07 3.68 -33.96
C GLY A 566 -14.85 2.91 -33.47
N SER A 567 -14.71 2.67 -32.16
CA SER A 567 -13.57 1.90 -31.62
C SER A 567 -13.64 0.42 -32.01
N ALA A 568 -14.84 -0.16 -31.98
CA ALA A 568 -15.11 -1.49 -32.50
C ALA A 568 -14.86 -1.56 -34.01
N THR A 569 -15.28 -0.54 -34.76
CA THR A 569 -15.02 -0.45 -36.21
C THR A 569 -13.53 -0.39 -36.52
N ALA A 570 -12.77 0.46 -35.82
CA ALA A 570 -11.32 0.55 -35.99
C ALA A 570 -10.62 -0.76 -35.65
N GLY A 571 -10.99 -1.40 -34.54
CA GLY A 571 -10.45 -2.70 -34.14
C GLY A 571 -10.72 -3.79 -35.17
N ALA A 572 -11.96 -3.88 -35.66
CA ALA A 572 -12.35 -4.84 -36.70
C ALA A 572 -11.56 -4.64 -38.00
N LEU A 573 -11.45 -3.39 -38.47
CA LEU A 573 -10.73 -3.05 -39.69
C LEU A 573 -9.23 -3.30 -39.56
N ALA A 574 -8.61 -2.92 -38.43
CA ALA A 574 -7.20 -3.19 -38.19
C ALA A 574 -6.90 -4.70 -38.22
N MET A 575 -7.80 -5.53 -37.67
CA MET A 575 -7.65 -6.98 -37.75
C MET A 575 -7.89 -7.52 -39.16
N ALA A 576 -8.86 -6.98 -39.90
CA ALA A 576 -9.12 -7.33 -41.29
C ALA A 576 -7.93 -7.01 -42.21
N PHE A 577 -7.23 -5.91 -41.94
CA PHE A 577 -6.03 -5.50 -42.67
C PHE A 577 -4.75 -6.19 -42.22
N GLY A 578 -4.80 -7.05 -41.20
CA GLY A 578 -3.65 -7.81 -40.73
C GLY A 578 -2.68 -7.03 -39.83
N CYS A 579 -3.09 -5.90 -39.24
CA CYS A 579 -2.20 -5.06 -38.42
C CYS A 579 -1.71 -5.79 -37.16
N ARG A 580 -0.40 -5.80 -36.93
CA ARG A 580 0.30 -6.46 -35.80
C ARG A 580 1.43 -5.57 -35.28
N VAL A 581 1.08 -4.60 -34.43
CA VAL A 581 2.06 -3.71 -33.79
C VAL A 581 2.70 -4.41 -32.59
N PRO A 582 4.04 -4.60 -32.58
CA PRO A 582 4.71 -5.35 -31.51
C PRO A 582 4.90 -4.53 -30.22
N ALA A 583 4.56 -3.24 -30.23
CA ALA A 583 4.62 -2.39 -29.06
C ALA A 583 3.29 -2.40 -28.27
N PRO A 584 3.34 -2.53 -26.94
CA PRO A 584 2.14 -2.58 -26.08
C PRO A 584 1.50 -1.21 -25.84
N HIS A 585 2.24 -0.13 -26.10
CA HIS A 585 1.81 1.25 -25.86
C HIS A 585 2.55 2.20 -26.79
N GLY A 586 1.99 3.38 -27.02
CA GLY A 586 2.62 4.50 -27.73
C GLY A 586 1.81 5.05 -28.89
N GLY A 587 0.65 4.44 -29.19
CA GLY A 587 -0.28 4.92 -30.22
C GLY A 587 0.41 5.17 -31.55
N MET A 588 0.22 6.36 -32.10
CA MET A 588 0.77 6.82 -33.39
C MET A 588 2.29 6.71 -33.47
N PHE A 589 3.00 6.82 -32.34
CA PHE A 589 4.45 6.83 -32.31
C PHE A 589 5.09 5.46 -32.53
N VAL A 590 4.31 4.38 -32.50
CA VAL A 590 4.81 3.00 -32.56
C VAL A 590 4.21 2.17 -33.69
N ILE A 591 3.26 2.71 -34.45
CA ILE A 591 2.58 1.95 -35.52
C ILE A 591 3.53 1.52 -36.64
N TRP A 592 4.58 2.30 -36.90
CA TRP A 592 5.55 2.05 -37.97
C TRP A 592 6.40 0.80 -37.72
N LEU A 593 6.36 0.25 -36.50
CA LEU A 593 6.98 -1.03 -36.16
C LEU A 593 6.33 -2.19 -36.92
N ASP A 594 5.05 -2.08 -37.27
CA ASP A 594 4.42 -2.94 -38.27
C ASP A 594 4.68 -2.36 -39.67
N LYS A 595 5.88 -2.65 -40.20
CA LYS A 595 6.36 -2.10 -41.47
C LYS A 595 5.42 -2.35 -42.65
N THR A 596 4.63 -3.42 -42.61
CA THR A 596 3.78 -3.82 -43.73
C THR A 596 2.41 -3.16 -43.67
N HIS A 597 1.79 -3.05 -42.49
CA HIS A 597 0.40 -2.63 -42.38
C HIS A 597 0.17 -1.29 -41.67
N TRP A 598 1.21 -0.56 -41.27
CA TRP A 598 1.05 0.76 -40.64
C TRP A 598 0.15 1.75 -41.42
N PRO A 599 0.12 1.79 -42.77
CA PRO A 599 -0.82 2.67 -43.49
C PRO A 599 -2.27 2.22 -43.30
N MET A 600 -2.50 0.91 -43.25
CA MET A 600 -3.82 0.33 -43.04
C MET A 600 -4.30 0.53 -41.60
N PHE A 601 -3.38 0.54 -40.63
CA PHE A 601 -3.67 0.96 -39.26
C PHE A 601 -4.19 2.40 -39.22
N LEU A 602 -3.53 3.34 -39.91
CA LEU A 602 -3.99 4.72 -40.01
C LEU A 602 -5.36 4.84 -40.66
N LEU A 603 -5.60 4.08 -41.73
CA LEU A 603 -6.89 4.05 -42.41
C LEU A 603 -7.99 3.54 -41.48
N ALA A 604 -7.76 2.43 -40.78
CA ALA A 604 -8.71 1.88 -39.80
C ALA A 604 -9.00 2.87 -38.66
N LEU A 605 -7.97 3.55 -38.16
CA LEU A 605 -8.10 4.56 -37.10
C LEU A 605 -8.90 5.76 -37.58
N ALA A 606 -8.61 6.25 -38.79
CA ALA A 606 -9.33 7.36 -39.40
C ALA A 606 -10.82 7.02 -39.59
N ILE A 607 -11.12 5.83 -40.12
CA ILE A 607 -12.51 5.38 -40.32
C ILE A 607 -13.24 5.29 -38.99
N GLY A 608 -12.68 4.63 -37.98
CA GLY A 608 -13.32 4.53 -36.66
C GLY A 608 -13.51 5.90 -35.99
N THR A 609 -12.52 6.78 -36.10
CA THR A 609 -12.60 8.16 -35.59
C THR A 609 -13.74 8.94 -36.26
N ILE A 610 -13.86 8.86 -37.59
CA ILE A 610 -14.92 9.52 -38.35
C ILE A 610 -16.28 8.94 -37.98
N VAL A 611 -16.42 7.62 -37.87
CA VAL A 611 -17.66 6.95 -37.46
C VAL A 611 -18.12 7.47 -36.09
N SER A 612 -17.26 7.43 -35.08
CA SER A 612 -17.58 7.95 -33.73
C SER A 612 -17.91 9.44 -33.75
N ALA A 613 -17.13 10.25 -34.47
CA ALA A 613 -17.32 11.70 -34.52
C ALA A 613 -18.63 12.11 -35.19
N LEU A 614 -19.00 11.44 -36.28
CA LEU A 614 -20.28 11.68 -36.97
C LEU A 614 -21.44 11.24 -36.10
N ILE A 615 -21.42 10.02 -35.55
CA ILE A 615 -22.50 9.54 -34.67
C ILE A 615 -22.68 10.52 -33.50
N TYR A 616 -21.62 10.82 -32.76
CA TYR A 616 -21.69 11.75 -31.62
C TYR A 616 -22.15 13.15 -32.04
N GLY A 617 -21.56 13.69 -33.10
CA GLY A 617 -21.88 15.02 -33.60
C GLY A 617 -23.33 15.18 -34.05
N PHE A 618 -23.94 14.16 -34.65
CA PHE A 618 -25.35 14.17 -35.03
C PHE A 618 -26.28 14.09 -33.82
N ILE A 619 -26.03 13.16 -32.89
CA ILE A 619 -26.90 12.93 -31.72
C ILE A 619 -26.75 13.98 -30.62
N LYS A 620 -25.61 14.68 -30.54
CA LYS A 620 -25.39 15.75 -29.56
C LYS A 620 -26.38 16.90 -29.80
N PRO A 621 -27.10 17.38 -28.78
CA PRO A 621 -28.00 18.53 -28.93
C PRO A 621 -27.21 19.82 -29.25
N LYS A 622 -27.92 20.84 -29.73
CA LYS A 622 -27.36 22.21 -29.78
C LYS A 622 -27.21 22.74 -28.35
N LEU A 623 -26.35 23.76 -28.18
CA LEU A 623 -26.21 24.46 -26.90
C LEU A 623 -27.58 24.97 -26.42
N THR A 624 -27.80 24.91 -25.12
CA THR A 624 -28.98 25.53 -24.50
C THR A 624 -28.91 27.05 -24.63
N GLU A 625 -30.04 27.73 -24.44
CA GLU A 625 -30.05 29.20 -24.51
C GLU A 625 -29.14 29.81 -23.43
N GLU A 626 -29.09 29.24 -22.23
CA GLU A 626 -28.18 29.65 -21.16
C GLU A 626 -26.70 29.49 -21.54
N GLU A 627 -26.32 28.34 -22.11
CA GLU A 627 -24.96 28.09 -22.60
C GLU A 627 -24.58 29.04 -23.74
N ARG A 628 -25.55 29.37 -24.61
CA ARG A 628 -25.37 30.32 -25.71
C ARG A 628 -25.19 31.75 -25.19
N GLN A 629 -25.96 32.18 -24.19
CA GLN A 629 -25.80 33.49 -23.58
C GLN A 629 -24.46 33.59 -22.83
N ALA A 630 -24.04 32.52 -22.14
CA ALA A 630 -22.72 32.43 -21.51
C ALA A 630 -21.57 32.51 -22.53
N GLU A 631 -21.72 31.92 -23.73
CA GLU A 631 -20.73 32.05 -24.82
C GLU A 631 -20.56 33.50 -25.29
N ILE A 632 -21.68 34.23 -25.42
CA ILE A 632 -21.72 35.62 -25.88
C ILE A 632 -21.11 36.55 -24.82
N ALA A 633 -21.33 36.28 -23.53
CA ALA A 633 -20.72 37.05 -22.44
C ALA A 633 -19.19 36.84 -22.30
N MET A 634 -18.65 35.77 -22.88
CA MET A 634 -17.20 35.49 -22.97
C MET A 634 -16.57 36.01 -24.27
N GLU A 635 -17.29 36.85 -25.02
CA GLU A 635 -16.90 37.46 -26.28
C GLU A 635 -16.78 38.97 -26.09
#